data_AF-A0A2D7CCH2-F1
#
_entry.id   AF-A0A2D7CCH2-F1
#
_cell.length_a   1.000
_cell.length_b   1.000
_cell.length_c   1.000
_cell.angle_alpha   90.00
_cell.angle_beta   90.00
_cell.angle_gamma   90.00
#
_symmetry.space_group_name_H-M   'P 1'
#
loop_
_entity.id
_entity.type
_entity.pdbx_description
1 polymer ?
#
loop_
_entity_poly.entity_id
_entity_poly.type
_entity_poly.pdbx_seq_one_letter_code
_entity_poly.pdbx_strand_id
1 'polypeptide(L)'
;MRTRPAFAVLMLVVLLIPGCIDTEEDALGGVGTYDVNATWTTIEIETKTAFYADDESVTWSVLDGEVDQQIEDAGGHVVGLVLAMSYPADDESPSGLCTGLEADVPDIVSGTATKGEWTLEASDSGFGGHDVNLTWHDQAILDAGVASNLSEQEVLDRFVFGDGARGAFDLTVVVDAQAHNSALCSHSDDGEEVTTVASLLVIDLTVTPADMEDDGSSALAVGTGTLPAVLFAPVFIGMVAMVVFVTRHQDRFQLQYVLEEEEEDIEGESTSEGVTMTDSYRARVITLCALYVAQGIPWGFITVTFVTFLAARGVSAGELALLLTLGTLPWSVKFLWGPVIDRYQIPAYGRRRPWILLAQTGMMLMLGAMLFVPDPTNNVRTIAIMFLVYNIFTSLQDVSTDALAVDVLQPHEVEKVNSYMFTSKTVGGAIGGAGLGTIIVFIGLKGAILLQIPILAGLMIAPMMMTERPGERRFPWEKKAEEGPEEDDVEASNQNFADIFAKIRTALSLRSAYLSIVLSLTVSLHFLLIPVLPLLFVRELGWTEAGFNATNGGWILALTVLGFLVGGQLGRRFGGKKVIIYAALGTSFVTALWGISGGLWGSTAWMVGVWSLKNFGWSVVMINIYSLMMKVTWGEVGGTQFTGYMAMMNLSAIIGYQLTGPLAERFDYPTLFLIGAALQTLVILAVLWIDPDQTRRELEGTMDGVVELPGPLNMSA
;
A
#
# COMPACT_ATOMS: atom_id res chain seq x y z
N MET A 1 0.58 -40.43 10.56
CA MET A 1 -0.65 -39.69 10.16
C MET A 1 -1.49 -39.37 11.40
N ARG A 2 -1.27 -38.20 12.01
CA ARG A 2 -2.16 -37.59 13.02
C ARG A 2 -1.91 -36.07 12.93
N THR A 3 -2.59 -35.42 12.01
CA THR A 3 -2.53 -33.97 11.85
C THR A 3 -3.33 -33.32 12.98
N ARG A 4 -2.65 -32.52 13.80
CA ARG A 4 -3.21 -31.78 14.94
C ARG A 4 -4.23 -30.73 14.45
N PRO A 5 -5.33 -30.48 15.19
CA PRO A 5 -6.39 -29.53 14.82
C PRO A 5 -5.96 -28.05 14.82
N ALA A 6 -4.75 -27.71 15.27
CA ALA A 6 -4.23 -26.34 15.28
C ALA A 6 -4.04 -25.75 13.86
N PHE A 7 -3.78 -26.60 12.86
CA PHE A 7 -3.57 -26.15 11.48
C PHE A 7 -4.87 -25.69 10.80
N ALA A 8 -6.00 -26.29 11.17
CA ALA A 8 -7.31 -25.89 10.67
C ALA A 8 -7.78 -24.56 11.29
N VAL A 9 -7.41 -24.29 12.54
CA VAL A 9 -7.76 -23.05 13.25
C VAL A 9 -7.01 -21.84 12.68
N LEU A 10 -5.72 -21.99 12.33
CA LEU A 10 -4.95 -20.92 11.69
C LEU A 10 -5.51 -20.57 10.30
N MET A 11 -5.95 -21.59 9.53
CA MET A 11 -6.55 -21.38 8.22
C MET A 11 -7.93 -20.72 8.30
N LEU A 12 -8.70 -21.02 9.36
CA LEU A 12 -10.02 -20.41 9.58
C LEU A 12 -9.92 -18.93 9.97
N VAL A 13 -8.87 -18.52 10.67
CA VAL A 13 -8.64 -17.11 11.05
C VAL A 13 -8.18 -16.26 9.86
N VAL A 14 -7.44 -16.84 8.90
CA VAL A 14 -7.01 -16.15 7.67
C VAL A 14 -8.16 -16.01 6.65
N LEU A 15 -9.13 -16.93 6.67
CA LEU A 15 -10.34 -16.88 5.84
C LEU A 15 -11.41 -15.88 6.35
N LEU A 16 -11.21 -15.27 7.52
CA LEU A 16 -12.16 -14.32 8.13
C LEU A 16 -11.82 -12.85 7.83
N ILE A 17 -10.93 -12.55 6.88
CA ILE A 17 -10.76 -11.18 6.37
C ILE A 17 -11.87 -10.94 5.34
N PRO A 18 -12.89 -10.11 5.65
CA PRO A 18 -13.89 -9.74 4.67
C PRO A 18 -13.28 -8.73 3.69
N GLY A 19 -13.50 -8.93 2.39
CA GLY A 19 -13.18 -7.90 1.39
C GLY A 19 -12.55 -8.39 0.10
N CYS A 20 -13.01 -9.50 -0.47
CA CYS A 20 -12.66 -9.86 -1.84
C CYS A 20 -13.92 -10.24 -2.59
N ILE A 21 -14.20 -9.45 -3.63
CA ILE A 21 -15.35 -9.49 -4.53
C ILE A 21 -16.51 -8.60 -4.02
N ASP A 22 -16.28 -7.28 -4.00
CA ASP A 22 -17.34 -6.37 -4.43
C ASP A 22 -17.14 -6.15 -5.93
N THR A 23 -18.08 -6.69 -6.69
CA THR A 23 -18.34 -6.33 -8.08
C THR A 23 -19.46 -5.31 -8.02
N GLU A 24 -19.12 -4.02 -8.03
CA GLU A 24 -20.02 -2.99 -8.53
C GLU A 24 -19.19 -1.80 -9.01
N GLU A 25 -19.47 -1.43 -10.26
CA GLU A 25 -18.94 -0.30 -11.01
C GLU A 25 -19.40 0.99 -10.34
N ASP A 26 -18.43 1.86 -10.03
CA ASP A 26 -18.43 3.30 -10.32
C ASP A 26 -17.21 3.89 -9.60
N ALA A 27 -16.05 3.76 -10.27
CA ALA A 27 -14.81 4.35 -9.80
C ALA A 27 -14.84 5.86 -10.08
N LEU A 28 -15.51 6.61 -9.21
CA LEU A 28 -15.48 8.07 -9.22
C LEU A 28 -14.28 8.56 -8.40
N GLY A 29 -13.57 9.54 -8.95
CA GLY A 29 -12.26 10.02 -8.57
C GLY A 29 -12.12 10.47 -7.12
N GLY A 30 -10.89 10.31 -6.59
CA GLY A 30 -10.52 10.75 -5.24
C GLY A 30 -10.58 12.28 -5.06
N VAL A 31 -10.47 12.76 -3.82
CA VAL A 31 -10.51 14.20 -3.50
C VAL A 31 -9.36 14.94 -4.20
N GLY A 32 -9.67 15.94 -5.03
CA GLY A 32 -8.73 16.59 -5.94
C GLY A 32 -9.14 18.02 -6.33
N THR A 33 -8.46 18.58 -7.33
CA THR A 33 -8.90 19.80 -8.01
C THR A 33 -9.39 19.41 -9.39
N TYR A 34 -10.55 19.91 -9.79
CA TYR A 34 -11.26 19.53 -11.01
C TYR A 34 -11.58 20.76 -11.83
N ASP A 35 -11.25 20.75 -13.12
CA ASP A 35 -11.80 21.66 -14.12
C ASP A 35 -13.24 21.24 -14.41
N VAL A 36 -14.16 22.17 -14.24
CA VAL A 36 -15.59 21.95 -14.45
C VAL A 36 -15.99 22.73 -15.68
N ASN A 37 -16.20 22.03 -16.79
CA ASN A 37 -16.75 22.63 -18.01
C ASN A 37 -18.22 22.25 -18.13
N ALA A 38 -19.05 23.24 -18.46
CA ALA A 38 -20.49 23.08 -18.46
C ALA A 38 -21.09 23.73 -19.70
N THR A 39 -21.85 22.95 -20.47
CA THR A 39 -22.60 23.47 -21.61
C THR A 39 -24.08 23.54 -21.30
N TRP A 40 -24.64 24.74 -21.45
CA TRP A 40 -26.03 25.04 -21.13
C TRP A 40 -26.93 24.81 -22.35
N THR A 41 -28.02 24.10 -22.14
CA THR A 41 -29.08 23.90 -23.12
C THR A 41 -30.41 24.28 -22.49
N THR A 42 -31.21 25.07 -23.21
CA THR A 42 -32.55 25.47 -22.79
C THR A 42 -33.57 24.67 -23.57
N ILE A 43 -34.49 24.01 -22.88
CA ILE A 43 -35.54 23.17 -23.47
C ILE A 43 -36.90 23.78 -23.15
N GLU A 44 -37.62 24.25 -24.17
CA GLU A 44 -38.97 24.79 -24.01
C GLU A 44 -39.94 23.67 -23.64
N ILE A 45 -40.71 23.86 -22.57
CA ILE A 45 -41.69 22.89 -22.07
C ILE A 45 -43.13 23.38 -22.26
N GLU A 46 -43.38 24.68 -22.20
CA GLU A 46 -44.71 25.24 -22.41
C GLU A 46 -44.62 26.71 -22.86
N THR A 47 -45.46 27.07 -23.83
CA THR A 47 -45.72 28.47 -24.21
C THR A 47 -47.21 28.77 -24.02
N LYS A 48 -47.51 29.86 -23.32
CA LYS A 48 -48.87 30.27 -22.97
C LYS A 48 -49.03 31.78 -23.16
N THR A 49 -50.09 32.19 -23.85
CA THR A 49 -50.51 33.59 -23.93
C THR A 49 -51.87 33.74 -23.27
N ALA A 50 -51.98 34.66 -22.34
CA ALA A 50 -53.23 34.94 -21.65
C ALA A 50 -53.33 36.44 -21.30
N PHE A 51 -54.57 36.90 -21.17
CA PHE A 51 -54.86 38.23 -20.62
C PHE A 51 -54.95 38.12 -19.09
N TYR A 52 -54.28 39.02 -18.39
CA TYR A 52 -54.23 39.07 -16.92
C TYR A 52 -54.85 40.39 -16.47
N ALA A 53 -55.95 40.33 -15.72
CA ALA A 53 -56.61 41.52 -15.23
C ALA A 53 -55.79 42.19 -14.10
N ASP A 54 -56.01 43.49 -13.91
CA ASP A 54 -55.36 44.27 -12.84
C ASP A 54 -55.46 43.61 -11.46
N ASP A 55 -54.33 43.47 -10.77
CA ASP A 55 -54.12 42.80 -9.48
C ASP A 55 -54.52 41.29 -9.45
N GLU A 56 -54.77 40.66 -10.60
CA GLU A 56 -55.15 39.23 -10.67
C GLU A 56 -53.91 38.33 -10.64
N SER A 57 -53.86 37.42 -9.66
CA SER A 57 -52.82 36.39 -9.57
C SER A 57 -53.29 35.08 -10.18
N VAL A 58 -52.68 34.69 -11.30
CA VAL A 58 -53.00 33.44 -12.01
C VAL A 58 -51.85 32.46 -11.85
N THR A 59 -52.15 31.31 -11.23
CA THR A 59 -51.18 30.22 -10.99
C THR A 59 -51.56 28.97 -11.77
N TRP A 60 -50.57 28.31 -12.38
CA TRP A 60 -50.72 27.00 -13.04
C TRP A 60 -49.46 26.15 -12.89
N SER A 61 -49.57 24.84 -13.16
CA SER A 61 -48.47 23.90 -13.02
C SER A 61 -48.06 23.30 -14.37
N VAL A 62 -46.76 23.21 -14.62
CA VAL A 62 -46.16 22.61 -15.82
C VAL A 62 -45.42 21.32 -15.47
N LEU A 63 -45.52 20.30 -16.32
CA LEU A 63 -44.87 18.98 -16.14
C LEU A 63 -43.79 18.77 -17.20
N ASP A 64 -42.67 18.16 -16.84
CA ASP A 64 -41.52 17.88 -17.72
C ASP A 64 -41.61 16.53 -18.46
N GLY A 65 -42.72 15.80 -18.35
CA GLY A 65 -42.82 14.38 -18.75
C GLY A 65 -42.87 14.09 -20.26
N GLU A 66 -42.93 15.10 -21.14
CA GLU A 66 -42.93 14.90 -22.60
C GLU A 66 -41.57 15.21 -23.27
N VAL A 67 -40.57 15.66 -22.50
CA VAL A 67 -39.25 16.11 -23.01
C VAL A 67 -38.08 15.24 -22.56
N ASP A 68 -38.34 14.04 -22.02
CA ASP A 68 -37.32 13.09 -21.51
C ASP A 68 -36.15 12.89 -22.48
N GLN A 69 -36.45 12.64 -23.76
CA GLN A 69 -35.42 12.39 -24.77
C GLN A 69 -34.55 13.63 -25.03
N GLN A 70 -35.14 14.83 -24.98
CA GLN A 70 -34.41 16.08 -25.20
C GLN A 70 -33.52 16.41 -24.00
N ILE A 71 -33.93 16.03 -22.78
CA ILE A 71 -33.14 16.16 -21.56
C ILE A 71 -31.94 15.20 -21.61
N GLU A 72 -32.15 13.94 -22.00
CA GLU A 72 -31.06 12.97 -22.17
C GLU A 72 -30.05 13.41 -23.24
N ASP A 73 -30.51 13.92 -24.38
CA ASP A 73 -29.65 14.43 -25.46
C ASP A 73 -28.84 15.68 -25.04
N ALA A 74 -29.29 16.39 -24.00
CA ALA A 74 -28.69 17.63 -23.49
C ALA A 74 -27.82 17.44 -22.23
N GLY A 75 -27.47 16.20 -21.87
CA GLY A 75 -26.59 15.88 -20.73
C GLY A 75 -27.30 15.38 -19.47
N GLY A 76 -28.63 15.32 -19.46
CA GLY A 76 -29.41 14.63 -18.44
C GLY A 76 -29.58 15.34 -17.09
N HIS A 77 -28.88 16.45 -16.84
CA HIS A 77 -28.91 17.15 -15.55
C HIS A 77 -29.72 18.45 -15.61
N VAL A 78 -30.91 18.45 -15.02
CA VAL A 78 -31.79 19.62 -14.92
C VAL A 78 -31.40 20.46 -13.69
N VAL A 79 -31.02 21.72 -13.92
CA VAL A 79 -30.47 22.63 -12.89
C VAL A 79 -31.27 23.92 -12.70
N GLY A 80 -32.32 24.13 -13.50
CA GLY A 80 -33.14 25.33 -13.40
C GLY A 80 -34.36 25.34 -14.30
N LEU A 81 -35.16 26.39 -14.15
CA LEU A 81 -36.29 26.76 -15.01
C LEU A 81 -36.26 28.28 -15.27
N VAL A 82 -36.34 28.67 -16.54
CA VAL A 82 -36.54 30.05 -16.98
C VAL A 82 -38.00 30.21 -17.39
N LEU A 83 -38.67 31.19 -16.78
CA LEU A 83 -39.96 31.70 -17.23
C LEU A 83 -39.71 33.04 -17.93
N ALA A 84 -39.68 33.03 -19.25
CA ALA A 84 -39.57 34.24 -20.05
C ALA A 84 -40.97 34.82 -20.27
N MET A 85 -41.15 36.11 -20.01
CA MET A 85 -42.43 36.79 -20.18
C MET A 85 -42.26 37.93 -21.17
N SER A 86 -43.15 38.02 -22.14
CA SER A 86 -43.18 39.10 -23.13
C SER A 86 -44.57 39.71 -23.16
N TYR A 87 -44.61 41.03 -23.08
CA TYR A 87 -45.82 41.84 -23.11
C TYR A 87 -45.61 43.03 -24.07
N PRO A 88 -46.67 43.43 -24.80
CA PRO A 88 -46.61 44.53 -25.75
C PRO A 88 -46.38 45.90 -25.07
N ALA A 89 -46.46 46.97 -25.87
CA ALA A 89 -46.48 48.31 -25.32
C ALA A 89 -47.87 48.59 -24.72
N ASP A 90 -47.88 49.37 -23.64
CA ASP A 90 -49.08 49.74 -22.88
C ASP A 90 -50.26 50.16 -23.73
N ASP A 91 -51.47 49.81 -23.31
CA ASP A 91 -52.71 50.15 -23.98
C ASP A 91 -53.74 50.87 -23.10
N GLU A 92 -53.29 51.94 -22.45
CA GLU A 92 -54.15 52.83 -21.69
C GLU A 92 -55.32 53.43 -22.52
N SER A 93 -56.55 53.34 -21.98
CA SER A 93 -57.74 53.92 -22.58
C SER A 93 -58.06 55.30 -21.98
N PRO A 94 -57.97 56.41 -22.74
CA PRO A 94 -58.16 57.76 -22.20
C PRO A 94 -59.64 58.07 -21.92
N SER A 95 -59.90 58.69 -20.77
CA SER A 95 -61.21 59.23 -20.40
C SER A 95 -61.11 60.69 -19.92
N GLY A 96 -62.06 61.54 -20.32
CA GLY A 96 -62.06 62.97 -19.99
C GLY A 96 -61.50 63.87 -21.12
N LEU A 97 -60.69 64.87 -20.77
CA LEU A 97 -60.23 65.95 -21.67
C LEU A 97 -58.74 65.80 -22.02
N CYS A 98 -58.35 64.63 -22.54
CA CYS A 98 -56.98 64.26 -22.88
C CYS A 98 -56.54 64.88 -24.23
N THR A 99 -55.30 65.34 -24.32
CA THR A 99 -54.75 66.07 -25.49
C THR A 99 -53.97 65.20 -26.46
N GLY A 100 -53.69 63.95 -26.09
CA GLY A 100 -52.85 63.01 -26.85
C GLY A 100 -51.35 63.31 -26.74
N LEU A 101 -50.98 64.16 -25.78
CA LEU A 101 -49.58 64.47 -25.44
C LEU A 101 -49.18 63.83 -24.10
N GLU A 102 -50.15 63.28 -23.37
CA GLU A 102 -49.98 62.47 -22.18
C GLU A 102 -49.37 61.12 -22.60
N ALA A 103 -48.35 60.65 -21.86
CA ALA A 103 -47.70 59.38 -22.11
C ALA A 103 -48.24 58.34 -21.14
N ASP A 104 -48.42 57.13 -21.65
CA ASP A 104 -48.86 55.96 -20.87
C ASP A 104 -47.80 55.62 -19.81
N VAL A 105 -48.28 55.11 -18.67
CA VAL A 105 -47.52 54.73 -17.49
C VAL A 105 -47.25 53.23 -17.59
N PRO A 106 -45.98 52.79 -17.65
CA PRO A 106 -45.66 51.38 -17.78
C PRO A 106 -46.22 50.51 -16.65
N ASP A 107 -46.91 49.45 -17.05
CA ASP A 107 -47.34 48.36 -16.18
C ASP A 107 -46.19 47.66 -15.45
N ILE A 108 -46.50 47.12 -14.26
CA ILE A 108 -45.58 46.26 -13.49
C ILE A 108 -46.05 44.81 -13.63
N VAL A 109 -45.33 44.05 -14.45
CA VAL A 109 -45.55 42.60 -14.56
C VAL A 109 -44.63 41.89 -13.58
N SER A 110 -45.19 40.99 -12.77
CA SER A 110 -44.46 40.17 -11.80
C SER A 110 -44.67 38.69 -12.10
N GLY A 111 -43.58 37.93 -12.18
CA GLY A 111 -43.60 36.48 -12.37
C GLY A 111 -42.94 35.76 -11.20
N THR A 112 -43.54 34.64 -10.79
CA THR A 112 -43.00 33.76 -9.75
C THR A 112 -42.91 32.33 -10.28
N ALA A 113 -41.74 31.72 -10.14
CA ALA A 113 -41.51 30.31 -10.44
C ALA A 113 -41.19 29.55 -9.15
N THR A 114 -41.85 28.41 -8.93
CA THR A 114 -41.70 27.58 -7.72
C THR A 114 -41.51 26.10 -8.06
N LYS A 115 -40.53 25.47 -7.40
CA LYS A 115 -40.23 24.04 -7.44
C LYS A 115 -39.90 23.54 -6.04
N GLY A 116 -40.83 22.85 -5.38
CA GLY A 116 -40.61 22.36 -4.01
C GLY A 116 -40.30 23.51 -3.04
N GLU A 117 -39.07 23.58 -2.52
CA GLU A 117 -38.60 24.64 -1.62
C GLU A 117 -37.93 25.81 -2.38
N TRP A 118 -37.70 25.70 -3.68
CA TRP A 118 -37.09 26.75 -4.50
C TRP A 118 -38.16 27.67 -5.07
N THR A 119 -38.12 28.96 -4.74
CA THR A 119 -39.02 30.00 -5.27
C THR A 119 -38.21 31.23 -5.66
N LEU A 120 -38.48 31.78 -6.83
CA LEU A 120 -37.93 33.05 -7.29
C LEU A 120 -39.05 33.90 -7.87
N GLU A 121 -39.05 35.18 -7.53
CA GLU A 121 -39.97 36.20 -8.01
C GLU A 121 -39.14 37.32 -8.65
N ALA A 122 -39.56 37.76 -9.83
CA ALA A 122 -39.01 38.94 -10.50
C ALA A 122 -40.15 39.80 -11.02
N SER A 123 -39.92 41.11 -11.04
CA SER A 123 -40.84 42.08 -11.61
C SER A 123 -40.06 43.15 -12.36
N ASP A 124 -40.64 43.65 -13.45
CA ASP A 124 -40.07 44.74 -14.23
C ASP A 124 -41.17 45.69 -14.70
N SER A 125 -40.82 46.96 -14.85
CA SER A 125 -41.69 48.03 -15.32
C SER A 125 -41.20 48.52 -16.67
N GLY A 126 -41.99 48.35 -17.74
CA GLY A 126 -41.55 48.72 -19.09
C GLY A 126 -42.23 47.91 -20.19
N PHE A 127 -41.65 47.89 -21.40
CA PHE A 127 -42.17 47.15 -22.55
C PHE A 127 -41.09 46.22 -23.10
N GLY A 128 -41.47 45.03 -23.57
CA GLY A 128 -40.55 44.09 -24.21
C GLY A 128 -40.15 42.86 -23.39
N GLY A 129 -40.66 42.73 -22.16
CA GLY A 129 -40.55 41.49 -21.39
C GLY A 129 -39.35 41.37 -20.46
N HIS A 130 -39.43 40.38 -19.56
CA HIS A 130 -38.34 40.00 -18.64
C HIS A 130 -38.44 38.52 -18.24
N ASP A 131 -37.37 37.99 -17.65
CA ASP A 131 -37.22 36.57 -17.33
C ASP A 131 -37.13 36.32 -15.82
N VAL A 132 -37.78 35.25 -15.33
CA VAL A 132 -37.57 34.69 -13.99
C VAL A 132 -36.71 33.45 -14.13
N ASN A 133 -35.43 33.54 -13.75
CA ASN A 133 -34.45 32.45 -13.89
C ASN A 133 -34.24 31.71 -12.56
N LEU A 134 -35.10 30.73 -12.28
CA LEU A 134 -34.99 29.91 -11.08
C LEU A 134 -33.95 28.81 -11.28
N THR A 135 -32.81 28.89 -10.60
CA THR A 135 -31.75 27.87 -10.69
C THR A 135 -31.36 27.32 -9.32
N TRP A 136 -31.06 26.03 -9.24
CA TRP A 136 -30.62 25.33 -8.02
C TRP A 136 -29.27 24.65 -8.29
N HIS A 137 -28.20 25.43 -8.25
CA HIS A 137 -26.85 24.95 -8.55
C HIS A 137 -25.80 25.86 -7.89
N ASP A 138 -24.57 25.36 -7.65
CA ASP A 138 -23.48 26.15 -7.08
C ASP A 138 -22.78 27.00 -8.15
N GLN A 139 -23.29 28.21 -8.35
CA GLN A 139 -22.79 29.12 -9.37
C GLN A 139 -21.33 29.57 -9.15
N ALA A 140 -20.83 29.53 -7.91
CA ALA A 140 -19.45 29.92 -7.60
C ALA A 140 -18.42 28.96 -8.21
N ILE A 141 -18.76 27.69 -8.36
CA ILE A 141 -17.88 26.69 -9.00
C ILE A 141 -17.86 26.87 -10.52
N LEU A 142 -19.02 27.16 -11.12
CA LEU A 142 -19.11 27.39 -12.57
C LEU A 142 -18.42 28.69 -13.00
N ASP A 143 -18.55 29.76 -12.21
CA ASP A 143 -17.85 31.02 -12.47
C ASP A 143 -16.34 30.89 -12.30
N ALA A 144 -15.89 30.05 -11.36
CA ALA A 144 -14.47 29.76 -11.15
C ALA A 144 -13.90 28.79 -12.20
N GLY A 145 -14.74 27.96 -12.82
CA GLY A 145 -14.34 26.86 -13.72
C GLY A 145 -13.54 25.75 -13.05
N VAL A 146 -13.33 25.83 -11.73
CA VAL A 146 -12.43 24.96 -10.98
C VAL A 146 -13.03 24.64 -9.60
N ALA A 147 -13.12 23.35 -9.25
CA ALA A 147 -13.53 22.86 -7.95
C ALA A 147 -12.34 22.23 -7.21
N SER A 148 -11.89 22.84 -6.10
CA SER A 148 -10.72 22.37 -5.34
C SER A 148 -11.08 21.69 -4.03
N ASN A 149 -10.34 20.64 -3.67
CA ASN A 149 -10.44 19.92 -2.39
C ASN A 149 -11.81 19.25 -2.17
N LEU A 150 -12.40 18.73 -3.25
CA LEU A 150 -13.65 17.97 -3.27
C LEU A 150 -13.41 16.65 -4.02
N SER A 151 -14.16 15.60 -3.71
CA SER A 151 -14.21 14.39 -4.56
C SER A 151 -15.01 14.66 -5.83
N GLU A 152 -14.82 13.85 -6.87
CA GLU A 152 -15.61 13.96 -8.10
C GLU A 152 -17.12 13.85 -7.80
N GLN A 153 -17.50 12.97 -6.88
CA GLN A 153 -18.88 12.82 -6.42
C GLN A 153 -19.38 14.04 -5.64
N GLU A 154 -18.55 14.66 -4.79
CA GLU A 154 -18.91 15.90 -4.09
C GLU A 154 -19.03 17.10 -5.04
N VAL A 155 -18.34 17.08 -6.18
CA VAL A 155 -18.53 18.07 -7.24
C VAL A 155 -19.86 17.81 -7.95
N LEU A 156 -20.14 16.57 -8.35
CA LEU A 156 -21.38 16.19 -9.02
C LEU A 156 -22.62 16.41 -8.15
N ASP A 157 -22.58 16.08 -6.85
CA ASP A 157 -23.69 16.27 -5.90
C ASP A 157 -24.09 17.75 -5.72
N ARG A 158 -23.21 18.70 -6.07
CA ARG A 158 -23.52 20.14 -6.04
C ARG A 158 -24.30 20.63 -7.26
N PHE A 159 -24.41 19.80 -8.29
CA PHE A 159 -25.09 20.12 -9.54
C PHE A 159 -26.23 19.15 -9.87
N VAL A 160 -26.10 17.88 -9.48
CA VAL A 160 -27.02 16.81 -9.87
C VAL A 160 -27.95 16.46 -8.72
N PHE A 161 -29.16 17.03 -8.74
CA PHE A 161 -30.18 16.82 -7.69
C PHE A 161 -31.13 15.63 -7.98
N GLY A 162 -30.81 14.81 -9.00
CA GLY A 162 -31.54 13.59 -9.35
C GLY A 162 -33.03 13.82 -9.64
N ASP A 163 -33.88 12.86 -9.24
CA ASP A 163 -35.35 12.91 -9.44
C ASP A 163 -36.03 14.11 -8.76
N GLY A 164 -35.37 14.77 -7.80
CA GLY A 164 -35.89 15.95 -7.10
C GLY A 164 -35.95 17.21 -7.97
N ALA A 165 -35.12 17.29 -9.02
CA ALA A 165 -35.14 18.38 -10.00
C ALA A 165 -36.27 18.25 -11.04
N ARG A 166 -36.94 17.10 -11.08
CA ARG A 166 -37.93 16.71 -12.10
C ARG A 166 -39.37 16.73 -11.58
N GLY A 167 -40.37 16.72 -12.46
CA GLY A 167 -41.80 16.75 -12.10
C GLY A 167 -42.44 18.14 -12.21
N ALA A 168 -43.48 18.42 -11.41
CA ALA A 168 -44.29 19.64 -11.53
C ALA A 168 -43.55 20.93 -11.11
N PHE A 169 -43.76 22.02 -11.86
CA PHE A 169 -43.31 23.39 -11.59
C PHE A 169 -44.53 24.29 -11.49
N ASP A 170 -44.62 25.11 -10.44
CA ASP A 170 -45.74 26.04 -10.23
C ASP A 170 -45.32 27.45 -10.67
N LEU A 171 -46.06 28.02 -11.61
CA LEU A 171 -45.81 29.34 -12.19
C LEU A 171 -46.96 30.27 -11.86
N THR A 172 -46.63 31.49 -11.46
CA THR A 172 -47.59 32.56 -11.15
C THR A 172 -47.21 33.82 -11.90
N VAL A 173 -48.20 34.50 -12.48
CA VAL A 173 -48.02 35.83 -13.06
C VAL A 173 -49.07 36.76 -12.45
N VAL A 174 -48.64 37.99 -12.16
CA VAL A 174 -49.44 39.09 -11.63
C VAL A 174 -49.13 40.34 -12.45
N VAL A 175 -50.15 41.08 -12.84
CA VAL A 175 -50.03 42.38 -13.51
C VAL A 175 -50.62 43.44 -12.61
N ASP A 176 -49.82 44.46 -12.26
CA ASP A 176 -50.25 45.70 -11.60
C ASP A 176 -50.35 46.76 -12.69
N ALA A 177 -51.60 47.02 -13.11
CA ALA A 177 -51.94 47.84 -14.25
C ALA A 177 -51.96 49.31 -13.85
N GLN A 178 -51.09 50.14 -14.44
CA GLN A 178 -50.92 51.53 -14.03
C GLN A 178 -51.45 52.49 -15.09
N ALA A 179 -52.39 53.35 -14.70
CA ALA A 179 -52.95 54.33 -15.63
C ALA A 179 -52.58 55.78 -15.28
N HIS A 180 -52.34 56.61 -16.31
CA HIS A 180 -52.13 58.04 -16.14
C HIS A 180 -53.33 58.75 -15.49
N ASN A 181 -53.09 59.52 -14.41
CA ASN A 181 -54.15 60.26 -13.72
C ASN A 181 -53.78 61.72 -13.42
N SER A 182 -54.57 62.66 -13.95
CA SER A 182 -54.41 64.11 -13.77
C SER A 182 -55.76 64.82 -13.53
N ALA A 183 -55.72 66.11 -13.17
CA ALA A 183 -56.93 66.87 -12.82
C ALA A 183 -57.96 67.05 -13.96
N LEU A 184 -57.59 66.82 -15.22
CA LEU A 184 -58.46 67.01 -16.40
C LEU A 184 -58.49 65.80 -17.36
N CYS A 185 -57.62 64.81 -17.17
CA CYS A 185 -57.48 63.62 -18.00
C CYS A 185 -57.10 62.43 -17.12
N SER A 186 -57.86 61.34 -17.22
CA SER A 186 -57.63 60.08 -16.51
C SER A 186 -57.70 58.95 -17.52
N HIS A 187 -56.68 58.12 -17.59
CA HIS A 187 -56.71 56.90 -18.38
C HIS A 187 -57.25 55.76 -17.51
N SER A 188 -57.73 54.71 -18.15
CA SER A 188 -58.12 53.45 -17.52
C SER A 188 -57.34 52.33 -18.18
N ASP A 189 -56.84 51.43 -17.36
CA ASP A 189 -56.20 50.20 -17.76
C ASP A 189 -56.90 49.04 -17.04
N ASP A 190 -57.17 47.97 -17.79
CA ASP A 190 -57.89 46.79 -17.32
C ASP A 190 -56.94 45.57 -17.19
N GLY A 191 -55.65 45.71 -17.53
CA GLY A 191 -54.61 44.67 -17.46
C GLY A 191 -53.93 44.36 -18.81
N GLU A 192 -53.02 43.40 -18.83
CA GLU A 192 -52.05 43.21 -19.93
C GLU A 192 -52.10 41.78 -20.54
N GLU A 193 -51.80 41.66 -21.84
CA GLU A 193 -51.66 40.37 -22.51
C GLU A 193 -50.20 39.88 -22.42
N VAL A 194 -49.96 38.94 -21.50
CA VAL A 194 -48.63 38.39 -21.27
C VAL A 194 -48.47 37.04 -21.97
N THR A 195 -47.43 36.94 -22.81
CA THR A 195 -46.95 35.67 -23.35
C THR A 195 -45.83 35.13 -22.47
N THR A 196 -46.03 33.96 -21.88
CA THR A 196 -45.05 33.25 -21.06
C THR A 196 -44.49 32.03 -21.79
N VAL A 197 -43.18 31.86 -21.70
CA VAL A 197 -42.44 30.70 -22.23
C VAL A 197 -41.67 30.09 -21.06
N ALA A 198 -42.10 28.90 -20.63
CA ALA A 198 -41.42 28.11 -19.61
C ALA A 198 -40.41 27.19 -20.29
N SER A 199 -39.14 27.27 -19.87
CA SER A 199 -38.06 26.44 -20.38
C SER A 199 -37.20 25.87 -19.26
N LEU A 200 -36.80 24.61 -19.39
CA LEU A 200 -35.83 23.96 -18.49
C LEU A 200 -34.40 24.36 -18.85
N LEU A 201 -33.56 24.58 -17.83
CA LEU A 201 -32.11 24.63 -18.00
C LEU A 201 -31.53 23.25 -17.73
N VAL A 202 -30.95 22.68 -18.77
CA VAL A 202 -30.21 21.43 -18.71
C VAL A 202 -28.74 21.75 -18.92
N ILE A 203 -27.90 21.11 -18.12
CA ILE A 203 -26.46 21.26 -18.19
C ILE A 203 -25.83 19.92 -18.53
N ASP A 204 -24.93 19.92 -19.50
CA ASP A 204 -24.00 18.81 -19.72
C ASP A 204 -22.68 19.17 -19.04
N LEU A 205 -22.37 18.42 -17.98
CA LEU A 205 -21.23 18.66 -17.10
C LEU A 205 -20.11 17.69 -17.44
N THR A 206 -19.00 18.24 -17.91
CA THR A 206 -17.75 17.49 -18.03
C THR A 206 -16.83 17.91 -16.89
N VAL A 207 -16.65 17.02 -15.91
CA VAL A 207 -15.70 17.20 -14.81
C VAL A 207 -14.42 16.48 -15.19
N THR A 208 -13.34 17.24 -15.38
CA THR A 208 -12.00 16.70 -15.62
C THR A 208 -11.10 17.09 -14.46
N PRO A 209 -10.16 16.25 -13.99
CA PRO A 209 -9.15 16.70 -13.05
C PRO A 209 -8.45 17.95 -13.59
N ALA A 210 -8.37 19.02 -12.80
CA ALA A 210 -7.79 20.28 -13.25
C ALA A 210 -6.33 20.05 -13.59
N ASP A 211 -5.98 20.28 -14.85
CA ASP A 211 -4.61 20.11 -15.32
C ASP A 211 -3.73 21.13 -14.59
N MET A 212 -2.78 20.63 -13.79
CA MET A 212 -1.61 21.42 -13.40
C MET A 212 -1.02 21.99 -14.69
N GLU A 213 -0.81 23.31 -14.72
CA GLU A 213 -0.26 24.05 -15.86
C GLU A 213 0.68 23.21 -16.74
N ASP A 214 0.35 23.21 -18.03
CA ASP A 214 1.04 22.61 -19.17
C ASP A 214 2.55 22.97 -19.22
N ASP A 215 3.34 22.27 -18.40
CA ASP A 215 4.76 22.03 -18.63
C ASP A 215 4.94 20.57 -19.05
N GLY A 216 4.46 20.24 -20.26
CA GLY A 216 5.01 19.16 -21.09
C GLY A 216 5.18 17.78 -20.44
N SER A 217 4.36 17.44 -19.44
CA SER A 217 4.27 16.10 -18.91
C SER A 217 2.90 15.87 -18.28
N SER A 218 2.07 15.07 -18.95
CA SER A 218 1.49 13.95 -18.22
C SER A 218 2.70 13.22 -17.66
N ALA A 219 3.13 13.58 -16.44
CA ALA A 219 4.26 12.95 -15.79
C ALA A 219 3.77 11.55 -15.46
N LEU A 220 3.84 10.68 -16.46
CA LEU A 220 3.68 9.27 -16.27
C LEU A 220 4.52 8.97 -15.02
N ALA A 221 3.84 8.44 -14.01
CA ALA A 221 4.16 7.10 -13.61
C ALA A 221 5.66 6.77 -13.53
N VAL A 222 6.13 6.54 -14.73
CA VAL A 222 7.27 5.82 -15.23
C VAL A 222 7.44 6.31 -16.69
N GLY A 223 8.62 6.31 -17.27
CA GLY A 223 8.89 6.87 -18.59
C GLY A 223 8.18 6.12 -19.73
N THR A 224 8.25 6.70 -20.94
CA THR A 224 7.60 6.16 -22.14
C THR A 224 8.45 5.15 -22.92
N GLY A 225 9.72 4.95 -22.54
CA GLY A 225 10.63 4.11 -23.31
C GLY A 225 10.21 2.64 -23.30
N THR A 226 10.01 2.05 -24.47
CA THR A 226 9.63 0.64 -24.58
C THR A 226 10.81 -0.17 -25.12
N LEU A 227 11.13 -1.28 -24.46
CA LEU A 227 12.09 -2.26 -24.98
C LEU A 227 11.33 -3.48 -25.54
N PRO A 228 11.59 -3.90 -26.79
CA PRO A 228 10.99 -5.11 -27.32
C PRO A 228 11.31 -6.33 -26.47
N ALA A 229 10.29 -7.13 -26.11
CA ALA A 229 10.47 -8.35 -25.31
C ALA A 229 11.48 -9.34 -25.93
N VAL A 230 11.66 -9.29 -27.26
CA VAL A 230 12.66 -10.09 -28.00
C VAL A 230 14.09 -9.83 -27.53
N LEU A 231 14.41 -8.61 -27.03
CA LEU A 231 15.73 -8.30 -26.49
C LEU A 231 16.05 -9.09 -25.21
N PHE A 232 15.03 -9.53 -24.47
CA PHE A 232 15.20 -10.35 -23.27
C PHE A 232 15.25 -11.85 -23.59
N ALA A 233 14.81 -12.27 -24.79
CA ALA A 233 14.78 -13.68 -25.19
C ALA A 233 16.14 -14.39 -25.08
N PRO A 234 17.30 -13.79 -25.45
CA PRO A 234 18.61 -14.43 -25.26
C PRO A 234 18.90 -14.79 -23.80
N VAL A 235 18.47 -13.98 -22.84
CA VAL A 235 18.64 -14.25 -21.41
C VAL A 235 17.82 -15.48 -21.02
N PHE A 236 16.54 -15.53 -21.37
CA PHE A 236 15.67 -16.67 -21.04
C PHE A 236 16.09 -17.95 -21.76
N ILE A 237 16.40 -17.88 -23.06
CA ILE A 237 16.87 -19.05 -23.83
C ILE A 237 18.19 -19.56 -23.27
N GLY A 238 19.14 -18.66 -22.97
CA GLY A 238 20.41 -19.00 -22.34
C GLY A 238 20.21 -19.66 -20.97
N MET A 239 19.31 -19.13 -20.15
CA MET A 239 18.98 -19.70 -18.83
C MET A 239 18.30 -21.05 -18.94
N VAL A 240 17.34 -21.24 -19.84
CA VAL A 240 16.70 -22.54 -20.09
C VAL A 240 17.74 -23.56 -20.56
N ALA A 241 18.58 -23.21 -21.54
CA ALA A 241 19.64 -24.08 -22.03
C ALA A 241 20.62 -24.46 -20.92
N MET A 242 21.01 -23.50 -20.08
CA MET A 242 21.86 -23.74 -18.92
C MET A 242 21.19 -24.66 -17.90
N VAL A 243 19.93 -24.42 -17.54
CA VAL A 243 19.19 -25.28 -16.60
C VAL A 243 19.06 -26.70 -17.16
N VAL A 244 18.78 -26.87 -18.45
CA VAL A 244 18.77 -28.19 -19.11
C VAL A 244 20.15 -28.85 -19.05
N PHE A 245 21.22 -28.11 -19.32
CA PHE A 245 22.60 -28.63 -19.23
C PHE A 245 22.94 -29.10 -17.82
N VAL A 246 22.61 -28.28 -16.81
CA VAL A 246 22.83 -28.55 -15.38
C VAL A 246 22.00 -29.73 -14.92
N THR A 247 20.75 -29.83 -15.38
CA THR A 247 19.85 -30.95 -15.14
C THR A 247 20.39 -32.27 -15.70
N ARG A 248 21.19 -32.24 -16.77
CA ARG A 248 21.85 -33.46 -17.31
C ARG A 248 23.11 -33.84 -16.54
N HIS A 249 23.70 -32.92 -15.78
CA HIS A 249 24.93 -33.12 -15.01
C HIS A 249 24.68 -32.95 -13.50
N GLN A 250 23.59 -33.55 -12.98
CA GLN A 250 23.12 -33.29 -11.62
C GLN A 250 24.16 -33.61 -10.55
N ASP A 251 24.97 -34.65 -10.76
CA ASP A 251 26.00 -35.09 -9.81
C ASP A 251 27.12 -34.06 -9.69
N ARG A 252 27.55 -33.47 -10.81
CA ARG A 252 28.62 -32.45 -10.84
C ARG A 252 28.24 -31.17 -10.08
N PHE A 253 26.95 -30.86 -10.02
CA PHE A 253 26.42 -29.65 -9.37
C PHE A 253 25.71 -29.95 -8.04
N GLN A 254 25.77 -31.19 -7.54
CA GLN A 254 25.14 -31.65 -6.29
C GLN A 254 23.66 -31.23 -6.17
N LEU A 255 22.90 -31.35 -7.26
CA LEU A 255 21.52 -30.82 -7.30
C LEU A 255 20.55 -31.58 -6.39
N GLN A 256 20.77 -32.87 -6.18
CA GLN A 256 19.92 -33.73 -5.35
C GLN A 256 20.27 -33.64 -3.86
N TYR A 257 21.22 -32.80 -3.48
CA TYR A 257 21.63 -32.65 -2.10
C TYR A 257 20.49 -32.08 -1.26
N VAL A 258 20.09 -32.84 -0.25
CA VAL A 258 19.05 -32.46 0.71
C VAL A 258 19.70 -31.57 1.76
N LEU A 259 19.21 -30.33 1.88
CA LEU A 259 19.79 -29.32 2.76
C LEU A 259 19.35 -29.47 4.22
N GLU A 260 18.20 -30.07 4.46
CA GLU A 260 17.62 -30.33 5.78
C GLU A 260 17.88 -31.80 6.17
N GLU A 261 18.66 -32.03 7.22
CA GLU A 261 18.79 -33.37 7.84
C GLU A 261 17.52 -33.62 8.69
N GLU A 262 17.04 -34.87 8.79
CA GLU A 262 15.90 -35.17 9.68
C GLU A 262 16.31 -34.83 11.12
N GLU A 263 15.57 -33.94 11.78
CA GLU A 263 15.70 -33.71 13.23
C GLU A 263 15.51 -35.08 13.93
N GLU A 264 16.59 -35.65 14.47
CA GLU A 264 16.45 -36.66 15.51
C GLU A 264 15.76 -35.96 16.69
N ASP A 265 14.55 -36.40 17.05
CA ASP A 265 13.84 -35.98 18.25
C ASP A 265 14.70 -36.35 19.48
N ILE A 266 15.61 -35.46 19.87
CA ILE A 266 16.34 -35.58 21.13
C ILE A 266 15.40 -35.03 22.22
N GLU A 267 14.71 -35.93 22.91
CA GLU A 267 13.89 -35.62 24.08
C GLU A 267 14.75 -35.02 25.20
N GLY A 268 14.77 -33.69 25.32
CA GLY A 268 15.28 -32.96 26.47
C GLY A 268 14.13 -32.19 27.15
N GLU A 269 13.68 -32.66 28.32
CA GLU A 269 12.59 -32.05 29.08
C GLU A 269 12.90 -30.60 29.49
N SER A 270 12.43 -29.62 28.73
CA SER A 270 12.16 -28.28 29.28
C SER A 270 10.85 -28.35 30.06
N THR A 271 10.88 -28.13 31.38
CA THR A 271 9.66 -28.17 32.19
C THR A 271 8.76 -26.98 31.86
N SER A 272 7.44 -27.22 31.71
CA SER A 272 6.49 -26.19 31.25
C SER A 272 6.16 -25.10 32.28
N GLU A 273 6.74 -25.18 33.48
CA GLU A 273 6.35 -24.40 34.67
C GLU A 273 7.38 -23.33 35.11
N GLY A 274 8.51 -23.18 34.41
CA GLY A 274 9.52 -22.17 34.74
C GLY A 274 9.07 -20.71 34.50
N VAL A 275 9.50 -19.79 35.37
CA VAL A 275 9.21 -18.33 35.28
C VAL A 275 10.24 -17.59 34.41
N THR A 276 11.42 -18.18 34.19
CA THR A 276 12.51 -17.60 33.40
C THR A 276 12.57 -18.21 32.01
N MET A 277 13.24 -17.52 31.07
CA MET A 277 13.39 -18.03 29.72
C MET A 277 14.36 -19.22 29.63
N THR A 278 15.36 -19.35 30.50
CA THR A 278 16.18 -20.58 30.53
C THR A 278 15.40 -21.81 30.99
N ASP A 279 14.44 -21.63 31.90
CA ASP A 279 13.74 -22.76 32.53
C ASP A 279 12.54 -23.24 31.71
N SER A 280 11.82 -22.34 31.03
CA SER A 280 10.56 -22.66 30.35
C SER A 280 10.61 -22.43 28.84
N TYR A 281 10.39 -23.50 28.07
CA TYR A 281 10.26 -23.41 26.61
C TYR A 281 9.10 -22.52 26.18
N ARG A 282 7.97 -22.57 26.91
CA ARG A 282 6.81 -21.70 26.61
C ARG A 282 7.18 -20.23 26.78
N ALA A 283 7.96 -19.92 27.82
CA ALA A 283 8.45 -18.58 28.07
C ALA A 283 9.38 -18.10 26.94
N ARG A 284 10.34 -18.92 26.51
CA ARG A 284 11.24 -18.63 25.37
C ARG A 284 10.45 -18.30 24.11
N VAL A 285 9.59 -19.24 23.69
CA VAL A 285 8.87 -19.15 22.43
C VAL A 285 7.92 -17.95 22.41
N ILE A 286 7.16 -17.72 23.49
CA ILE A 286 6.22 -16.60 23.54
C ILE A 286 6.96 -15.26 23.45
N THR A 287 8.04 -15.07 24.21
CA THR A 287 8.80 -13.80 24.19
C THR A 287 9.45 -13.55 22.85
N LEU A 288 10.16 -14.54 22.30
CA LEU A 288 10.86 -14.40 21.01
C LEU A 288 9.87 -14.15 19.88
N CYS A 289 8.75 -14.88 19.84
CA CYS A 289 7.70 -14.65 18.85
C CYS A 289 7.03 -13.27 19.01
N ALA A 290 6.73 -12.84 20.24
CA ALA A 290 6.14 -11.51 20.48
C ALA A 290 7.06 -10.37 20.03
N LEU A 291 8.37 -10.49 20.29
CA LEU A 291 9.38 -9.55 19.82
C LEU A 291 9.47 -9.53 18.29
N TYR A 292 9.40 -10.69 17.64
CA TYR A 292 9.39 -10.75 16.18
C TYR A 292 8.11 -10.18 15.56
N VAL A 293 6.93 -10.36 16.20
CA VAL A 293 5.70 -9.64 15.79
C VAL A 293 5.92 -8.13 15.91
N ALA A 294 6.53 -7.66 17.00
CA ALA A 294 6.80 -6.23 17.22
C ALA A 294 7.73 -5.63 16.16
N GLN A 295 8.67 -6.41 15.62
CA GLN A 295 9.53 -6.01 14.50
C GLN A 295 8.82 -6.08 13.14
N GLY A 296 7.86 -6.98 12.99
CA GLY A 296 7.11 -7.17 11.76
C GLY A 296 6.14 -6.03 11.46
N ILE A 297 5.42 -5.54 12.48
CA ILE A 297 4.41 -4.47 12.31
C ILE A 297 4.99 -3.23 11.63
N PRO A 298 6.12 -2.68 12.08
CA PRO A 298 6.65 -1.46 11.47
C PRO A 298 7.22 -1.73 10.08
N TRP A 299 7.81 -2.91 9.87
CA TRP A 299 8.29 -3.31 8.55
C TRP A 299 7.16 -3.38 7.52
N GLY A 300 6.03 -4.02 7.87
CA GLY A 300 4.85 -4.08 7.01
C GLY A 300 4.20 -2.71 6.80
N PHE A 301 4.15 -1.88 7.85
CA PHE A 301 3.63 -0.51 7.75
C PHE A 301 4.42 0.33 6.74
N ILE A 302 5.75 0.27 6.78
CA ILE A 302 6.58 1.05 5.85
C ILE A 302 6.49 0.49 4.44
N THR A 303 6.70 -0.83 4.29
CA THR A 303 6.88 -1.46 2.97
C THR A 303 5.58 -1.60 2.17
N VAL A 304 4.43 -1.60 2.85
CA VAL A 304 3.11 -1.72 2.22
C VAL A 304 2.34 -0.42 2.46
N THR A 305 1.85 -0.20 3.67
CA THR A 305 0.89 0.86 3.99
C THR A 305 1.37 2.25 3.58
N PHE A 306 2.56 2.65 4.04
CA PHE A 306 3.05 4.01 3.88
C PHE A 306 3.49 4.31 2.45
N VAL A 307 4.11 3.34 1.77
CA VAL A 307 4.47 3.47 0.35
C VAL A 307 3.22 3.60 -0.51
N THR A 308 2.19 2.77 -0.29
CA THR A 308 0.90 2.89 -1.01
C THR A 308 0.24 4.24 -0.77
N PHE A 309 0.23 4.70 0.49
CA PHE A 309 -0.33 6.00 0.86
C PHE A 309 0.33 7.16 0.11
N LEU A 310 1.66 7.14 -0.02
CA LEU A 310 2.40 8.16 -0.76
C LEU A 310 2.21 8.02 -2.28
N ALA A 311 2.17 6.79 -2.79
CA ALA A 311 1.91 6.52 -4.20
C ALA A 311 0.56 7.11 -4.66
N ALA A 312 -0.49 6.93 -3.84
CA ALA A 312 -1.82 7.49 -4.09
C ALA A 312 -1.83 9.03 -4.12
N ARG A 313 -0.84 9.68 -3.50
CA ARG A 313 -0.68 11.14 -3.44
C ARG A 313 0.29 11.69 -4.48
N GLY A 314 0.59 10.91 -5.51
CA GLY A 314 1.40 11.34 -6.65
C GLY A 314 2.92 11.32 -6.42
N VAL A 315 3.40 10.74 -5.31
CA VAL A 315 4.86 10.63 -5.06
C VAL A 315 5.52 9.75 -6.12
N SER A 316 6.66 10.20 -6.63
CA SER A 316 7.38 9.55 -7.72
C SER A 316 7.98 8.18 -7.35
N ALA A 317 8.21 7.32 -8.35
CA ALA A 317 8.85 6.00 -8.13
C ALA A 317 10.22 6.10 -7.45
N GLY A 318 11.00 7.14 -7.80
CA GLY A 318 12.32 7.39 -7.23
C GLY A 318 12.27 7.79 -5.74
N GLU A 319 11.28 8.59 -5.34
CA GLU A 319 11.10 8.97 -3.93
C GLU A 319 10.56 7.81 -3.09
N LEU A 320 9.63 7.01 -3.62
CA LEU A 320 9.19 5.77 -2.97
C LEU A 320 10.35 4.79 -2.79
N ALA A 321 11.21 4.67 -3.80
CA ALA A 321 12.43 3.86 -3.72
C ALA A 321 13.42 4.39 -2.67
N LEU A 322 13.60 5.71 -2.57
CA LEU A 322 14.44 6.33 -1.54
C LEU A 322 13.91 6.05 -0.14
N LEU A 323 12.59 6.12 0.06
CA LEU A 323 11.96 5.82 1.33
C LEU A 323 12.18 4.36 1.74
N LEU A 324 11.96 3.41 0.83
CA LEU A 324 12.22 1.99 1.05
C LEU A 324 13.71 1.72 1.33
N THR A 325 14.60 2.44 0.65
CA THR A 325 16.05 2.42 0.91
C THR A 325 16.37 2.88 2.31
N LEU A 326 15.86 4.03 2.75
CA LEU A 326 16.09 4.55 4.09
C LEU A 326 15.50 3.65 5.18
N GLY A 327 14.36 3.01 4.91
CA GLY A 327 13.76 2.01 5.79
C GLY A 327 14.60 0.74 5.91
N THR A 328 15.25 0.30 4.83
CA THR A 328 16.01 -0.98 4.79
C THR A 328 17.49 -0.80 5.17
N LEU A 329 18.03 0.42 5.09
CA LEU A 329 19.45 0.71 5.35
C LEU A 329 19.94 0.25 6.73
N PRO A 330 19.23 0.53 7.85
CA PRO A 330 19.69 0.09 9.17
C PRO A 330 19.81 -1.44 9.29
N TRP A 331 18.94 -2.19 8.60
CA TRP A 331 18.97 -3.65 8.56
C TRP A 331 20.17 -4.21 7.79
N SER A 332 20.75 -3.43 6.88
CA SER A 332 21.93 -3.81 6.09
C SER A 332 23.25 -3.62 6.85
N VAL A 333 23.26 -2.73 7.85
CA VAL A 333 24.41 -2.47 8.70
C VAL A 333 24.25 -3.05 10.11
N LYS A 334 23.25 -3.91 10.31
CA LYS A 334 22.88 -4.45 11.64
C LYS A 334 24.02 -5.21 12.35
N PHE A 335 24.97 -5.74 11.58
CA PHE A 335 26.16 -6.40 12.13
C PHE A 335 27.02 -5.47 13.02
N LEU A 336 26.88 -4.15 12.91
CA LEU A 336 27.55 -3.17 13.77
C LEU A 336 27.04 -3.16 15.21
N TRP A 337 25.80 -3.62 15.46
CA TRP A 337 25.21 -3.62 16.79
C TRP A 337 25.76 -4.73 17.69
N GLY A 338 26.13 -5.89 17.13
CA GLY A 338 26.67 -7.01 17.91
C GLY A 338 27.80 -6.60 18.86
N PRO A 339 28.89 -5.98 18.36
CA PRO A 339 29.98 -5.51 19.20
C PRO A 339 29.58 -4.54 20.32
N VAL A 340 28.61 -3.67 20.04
CA VAL A 340 28.14 -2.65 20.99
C VAL A 340 27.35 -3.31 22.12
N ILE A 341 26.41 -4.19 21.77
CA ILE A 341 25.56 -4.90 22.74
C ILE A 341 26.42 -5.85 23.60
N ASP A 342 27.41 -6.51 23.01
CA ASP A 342 28.31 -7.41 23.73
C ASP A 342 29.24 -6.69 24.71
N ARG A 343 29.72 -5.48 24.36
CA ARG A 343 30.62 -4.72 25.21
C ARG A 343 29.92 -4.03 26.39
N TYR A 344 28.70 -3.56 26.18
CA TYR A 344 27.96 -2.79 27.19
C TYR A 344 26.78 -3.61 27.72
N GLN A 345 27.07 -4.50 28.67
CA GLN A 345 26.08 -5.37 29.30
C GLN A 345 25.72 -4.87 30.69
N ILE A 346 24.46 -5.03 31.10
CA ILE A 346 23.98 -4.68 32.45
C ILE A 346 23.42 -5.96 33.10
N PRO A 347 24.28 -6.85 33.62
CA PRO A 347 23.87 -8.20 34.07
C PRO A 347 22.74 -8.20 35.11
N ALA A 348 22.62 -7.14 35.91
CA ALA A 348 21.58 -7.01 36.93
C ALA A 348 20.13 -7.07 36.40
N TYR A 349 19.90 -6.74 35.11
CA TYR A 349 18.57 -6.66 34.50
C TYR A 349 18.38 -7.60 33.28
N GLY A 350 19.30 -8.54 33.09
CA GLY A 350 19.47 -9.32 31.86
C GLY A 350 20.52 -8.71 30.94
N ARG A 351 21.24 -9.55 30.19
CA ARG A 351 22.34 -9.09 29.31
C ARG A 351 21.81 -8.40 28.06
N ARG A 352 20.65 -8.83 27.54
CA ARG A 352 20.08 -8.39 26.26
C ARG A 352 18.80 -7.57 26.42
N ARG A 353 18.01 -7.86 27.45
CA ARG A 353 16.71 -7.24 27.77
C ARG A 353 16.77 -5.72 27.88
N PRO A 354 17.76 -5.07 28.52
CA PRO A 354 17.85 -3.61 28.56
C PRO A 354 17.94 -2.97 27.17
N TRP A 355 18.65 -3.61 26.24
CA TRP A 355 18.78 -3.14 24.84
C TRP A 355 17.47 -3.28 24.07
N ILE A 356 16.75 -4.39 24.27
CA ILE A 356 15.42 -4.61 23.67
C ILE A 356 14.42 -3.54 24.15
N LEU A 357 14.38 -3.27 25.47
CA LEU A 357 13.48 -2.26 26.03
C LEU A 357 13.88 -0.83 25.61
N LEU A 358 15.17 -0.53 25.52
CA LEU A 358 15.68 0.75 25.01
C LEU A 358 15.24 0.97 23.57
N ALA A 359 15.43 -0.04 22.72
CA ALA A 359 15.04 0.01 21.32
C ALA A 359 13.52 0.21 21.17
N GLN A 360 12.71 -0.54 21.91
CA GLN A 360 11.26 -0.44 21.87
C GLN A 360 10.74 0.92 22.36
N THR A 361 11.35 1.46 23.41
CA THR A 361 11.05 2.82 23.90
C THR A 361 11.42 3.86 22.86
N GLY A 362 12.60 3.74 22.22
CA GLY A 362 13.03 4.61 21.13
C GLY A 362 12.07 4.59 19.94
N MET A 363 11.57 3.41 19.55
CA MET A 363 10.54 3.27 18.52
C MET A 363 9.25 4.02 18.87
N MET A 364 8.73 3.84 20.09
CA MET A 364 7.51 4.52 20.54
C MET A 364 7.68 6.04 20.62
N LEU A 365 8.84 6.52 21.10
CA LEU A 365 9.15 7.95 21.14
C LEU A 365 9.24 8.55 19.73
N MET A 366 9.81 7.82 18.77
CA MET A 366 9.88 8.27 17.38
C MET A 366 8.50 8.32 16.71
N LEU A 367 7.64 7.33 16.96
CA LEU A 367 6.24 7.38 16.51
C LEU A 367 5.50 8.56 17.13
N GLY A 368 5.68 8.80 18.43
CA GLY A 368 5.13 9.97 19.12
C GLY A 368 5.63 11.28 18.52
N ALA A 369 6.92 11.36 18.18
CA ALA A 369 7.52 12.53 17.52
C ALA A 369 6.91 12.78 16.14
N MET A 370 6.62 11.72 15.36
CA MET A 370 6.00 11.86 14.03
C MET A 370 4.61 12.51 14.09
N LEU A 371 3.88 12.37 15.19
CA LEU A 371 2.56 12.99 15.35
C LEU A 371 2.61 14.52 15.44
N PHE A 372 3.75 15.10 15.84
CA PHE A 372 3.95 16.54 15.90
C PHE A 372 4.27 17.19 14.55
N VAL A 373 4.42 16.39 13.48
CA VAL A 373 4.58 16.92 12.12
C VAL A 373 3.22 17.47 11.66
N PRO A 374 3.11 18.80 11.40
CA PRO A 374 1.82 19.43 11.10
C PRO A 374 1.16 18.84 9.87
N ASP A 375 1.94 18.70 8.79
CA ASP A 375 1.51 18.10 7.54
C ASP A 375 2.50 17.02 7.09
N PRO A 376 2.14 15.74 7.29
CA PRO A 376 3.00 14.65 6.90
C PRO A 376 3.08 14.44 5.38
N THR A 377 2.06 14.84 4.64
CA THR A 377 1.98 14.65 3.19
C THR A 377 2.92 15.60 2.46
N ASN A 378 3.01 16.85 2.91
CA ASN A 378 3.89 17.86 2.31
C ASN A 378 5.36 17.79 2.79
N ASN A 379 5.67 16.94 3.77
CA ASN A 379 7.02 16.81 4.35
C ASN A 379 7.57 15.38 4.26
N VAL A 380 7.40 14.73 3.11
CA VAL A 380 7.82 13.33 2.87
C VAL A 380 9.28 13.09 3.27
N ARG A 381 10.19 14.03 2.96
CA ARG A 381 11.61 13.92 3.33
C ARG A 381 11.83 13.88 4.84
N THR A 382 11.11 14.71 5.61
CA THR A 382 11.20 14.75 7.07
C THR A 382 10.72 13.42 7.64
N ILE A 383 9.60 12.90 7.16
CA ILE A 383 9.08 11.60 7.60
C ILE A 383 10.03 10.47 7.23
N ALA A 384 10.61 10.48 6.04
CA ALA A 384 11.59 9.49 5.62
C ALA A 384 12.82 9.46 6.56
N ILE A 385 13.30 10.64 7.00
CA ILE A 385 14.39 10.73 7.99
C ILE A 385 13.94 10.20 9.36
N MET A 386 12.72 10.51 9.80
CA MET A 386 12.19 9.97 11.06
C MET A 386 12.03 8.45 10.98
N PHE A 387 11.64 7.90 9.83
CA PHE A 387 11.60 6.46 9.60
C PHE A 387 12.99 5.83 9.58
N LEU A 388 14.02 6.51 9.08
CA LEU A 388 15.40 6.05 9.20
C LEU A 388 15.78 5.88 10.67
N VAL A 389 15.53 6.90 11.50
CA VAL A 389 15.84 6.86 12.94
C VAL A 389 15.02 5.78 13.65
N TYR A 390 13.74 5.66 13.30
CA TYR A 390 12.88 4.59 13.77
C TYR A 390 13.46 3.20 13.41
N ASN A 391 13.90 2.99 12.17
CA ASN A 391 14.46 1.71 11.74
C ASN A 391 15.82 1.41 12.38
N ILE A 392 16.60 2.42 12.77
CA ILE A 392 17.79 2.21 13.60
C ILE A 392 17.42 1.48 14.90
N PHE A 393 16.38 1.93 15.60
CA PHE A 393 15.89 1.23 16.78
C PHE A 393 15.31 -0.15 16.47
N THR A 394 14.59 -0.34 15.36
CA THR A 394 14.10 -1.67 14.97
C THR A 394 15.25 -2.65 14.74
N SER A 395 16.32 -2.21 14.08
CA SER A 395 17.50 -3.04 13.79
C SER A 395 18.29 -3.38 15.06
N LEU A 396 18.33 -2.46 16.02
CA LEU A 396 18.92 -2.69 17.33
C LEU A 396 18.11 -3.75 18.11
N GLN A 397 16.77 -3.69 18.05
CA GLN A 397 15.90 -4.69 18.68
C GLN A 397 16.06 -6.07 18.04
N ASP A 398 16.12 -6.14 16.71
CA ASP A 398 16.32 -7.38 15.93
C ASP A 398 17.61 -8.08 16.38
N VAL A 399 18.76 -7.38 16.33
CA VAL A 399 20.06 -7.95 16.74
C VAL A 399 20.08 -8.34 18.21
N SER A 400 19.46 -7.55 19.09
CA SER A 400 19.40 -7.87 20.52
C SER A 400 18.54 -9.11 20.78
N THR A 401 17.47 -9.30 20.00
CA THR A 401 16.57 -10.45 20.11
C THR A 401 17.20 -11.71 19.51
N ASP A 402 17.93 -11.57 18.39
CA ASP A 402 18.73 -12.66 17.79
C ASP A 402 19.80 -13.14 18.78
N ALA A 403 20.53 -12.21 19.41
CA ALA A 403 21.50 -12.53 20.46
C ALA A 403 20.84 -13.21 21.67
N LEU A 404 19.66 -12.74 22.08
CA LEU A 404 18.89 -13.37 23.16
C LEU A 404 18.45 -14.80 22.80
N ALA A 405 18.03 -15.04 21.56
CA ALA A 405 17.65 -16.37 21.08
C ALA A 405 18.86 -17.32 21.13
N VAL A 406 20.04 -16.86 20.70
CA VAL A 406 21.29 -17.64 20.78
C VAL A 406 21.67 -17.95 22.24
N ASP A 407 21.46 -17.00 23.16
CA ASP A 407 21.83 -17.17 24.57
C ASP A 407 20.90 -18.13 25.34
N VAL A 408 19.68 -18.37 24.85
CA VAL A 408 18.60 -19.01 25.62
C VAL A 408 18.03 -20.28 24.96
N LEU A 409 18.18 -20.46 23.66
CA LEU A 409 17.73 -21.66 22.96
C LEU A 409 18.71 -22.83 23.14
N GLN A 410 18.17 -24.02 23.37
CA GLN A 410 18.96 -25.24 23.37
C GLN A 410 19.27 -25.67 21.92
N PRO A 411 20.36 -26.41 21.65
CA PRO A 411 20.77 -26.77 20.29
C PRO A 411 19.67 -27.43 19.44
N HIS A 412 18.84 -28.27 20.05
CA HIS A 412 17.71 -28.95 19.38
C HIS A 412 16.46 -28.06 19.19
N GLU A 413 16.41 -26.90 19.84
CA GLU A 413 15.28 -25.95 19.74
C GLU A 413 15.53 -24.86 18.69
N VAL A 414 16.78 -24.64 18.29
CA VAL A 414 17.20 -23.49 17.47
C VAL A 414 16.42 -23.42 16.16
N GLU A 415 16.38 -24.51 15.38
CA GLU A 415 15.77 -24.52 14.04
C GLU A 415 14.25 -24.30 14.11
N LYS A 416 13.58 -25.00 15.02
CA LYS A 416 12.13 -24.94 15.23
C LYS A 416 11.68 -23.58 15.74
N VAL A 417 12.35 -23.02 16.75
CA VAL A 417 11.97 -21.73 17.31
C VAL A 417 12.29 -20.59 16.35
N ASN A 418 13.42 -20.66 15.63
CA ASN A 418 13.75 -19.69 14.59
C ASN A 418 12.68 -19.66 13.48
N SER A 419 12.15 -20.83 13.08
CA SER A 419 11.02 -20.91 12.14
C SER A 419 9.75 -20.22 12.67
N TYR A 420 9.45 -20.37 13.97
CA TYR A 420 8.33 -19.65 14.60
C TYR A 420 8.57 -18.14 14.65
N MET A 421 9.78 -17.71 14.98
CA MET A 421 10.17 -16.30 15.01
C MET A 421 9.95 -15.64 13.64
N PHE A 422 10.47 -16.20 12.55
CA PHE A 422 10.26 -15.66 11.21
C PHE A 422 8.77 -15.63 10.80
N THR A 423 8.00 -16.66 11.18
CA THR A 423 6.55 -16.68 10.96
C THR A 423 5.86 -15.54 11.72
N SER A 424 6.25 -15.30 12.97
CA SER A 424 5.76 -14.20 13.80
C SER A 424 6.08 -12.83 13.20
N LYS A 425 7.27 -12.63 12.64
CA LYS A 425 7.62 -11.39 11.91
C LYS A 425 6.74 -11.18 10.68
N THR A 426 6.44 -12.26 9.96
CA THR A 426 5.51 -12.22 8.82
C THR A 426 4.11 -11.79 9.27
N VAL A 427 3.58 -12.39 10.34
CA VAL A 427 2.28 -12.00 10.93
C VAL A 427 2.27 -10.53 11.37
N GLY A 428 3.34 -10.07 12.03
CA GLY A 428 3.50 -8.65 12.35
C GLY A 428 3.43 -7.78 11.09
N GLY A 429 4.13 -8.17 10.02
CA GLY A 429 4.06 -7.52 8.70
C GLY A 429 2.65 -7.43 8.15
N ALA A 430 1.83 -8.47 8.33
CA ALA A 430 0.41 -8.47 7.93
C ALA A 430 -0.39 -7.40 8.65
N ILE A 431 -0.22 -7.32 9.98
CA ILE A 431 -0.89 -6.35 10.83
C ILE A 431 -0.46 -4.94 10.42
N GLY A 432 0.82 -4.72 10.16
CA GLY A 432 1.36 -3.44 9.74
C GLY A 432 0.94 -3.00 8.33
N GLY A 433 0.89 -3.95 7.39
CA GLY A 433 0.61 -3.70 5.98
C GLY A 433 -0.88 -3.70 5.64
N ALA A 434 -1.56 -4.84 5.81
CA ALA A 434 -2.99 -4.91 5.53
C ALA A 434 -3.83 -4.29 6.66
N GLY A 435 -3.52 -4.64 7.92
CA GLY A 435 -4.32 -4.18 9.07
C GLY A 435 -4.32 -2.65 9.20
N LEU A 436 -3.15 -2.04 9.40
CA LEU A 436 -3.05 -0.59 9.50
C LEU A 436 -3.34 0.12 8.18
N GLY A 437 -3.06 -0.50 7.03
CA GLY A 437 -3.34 0.07 5.71
C GLY A 437 -4.83 0.26 5.45
N THR A 438 -5.67 -0.71 5.80
CA THR A 438 -7.13 -0.56 5.71
C THR A 438 -7.66 0.47 6.71
N ILE A 439 -7.04 0.54 7.89
CA ILE A 439 -7.44 1.48 8.94
C ILE A 439 -7.15 2.94 8.56
N ILE A 440 -6.09 3.21 7.76
CA ILE A 440 -5.75 4.58 7.31
C ILE A 440 -6.92 5.28 6.63
N VAL A 441 -7.74 4.56 5.85
CA VAL A 441 -8.88 5.15 5.15
C VAL A 441 -9.90 5.75 6.14
N PHE A 442 -10.03 5.18 7.33
CA PHE A 442 -11.01 5.60 8.33
C PHE A 442 -10.48 6.65 9.31
N ILE A 443 -9.22 6.50 9.77
CA ILE A 443 -8.65 7.36 10.84
C ILE A 443 -7.48 8.24 10.38
N GLY A 444 -7.13 8.18 9.10
CA GLY A 444 -5.99 8.88 8.51
C GLY A 444 -4.63 8.32 8.92
N LEU A 445 -3.57 8.82 8.26
CA LEU A 445 -2.18 8.42 8.52
C LEU A 445 -1.76 8.66 9.98
N LYS A 446 -2.09 9.83 10.55
CA LYS A 446 -1.76 10.15 11.95
C LYS A 446 -2.44 9.18 12.92
N GLY A 447 -3.68 8.78 12.64
CA GLY A 447 -4.39 7.77 13.43
C GLY A 447 -3.69 6.41 13.38
N ALA A 448 -3.27 5.96 12.19
CA ALA A 448 -2.55 4.70 12.04
C ALA A 448 -1.17 4.69 12.72
N ILE A 449 -0.45 5.82 12.70
CA ILE A 449 0.81 5.99 13.45
C ILE A 449 0.54 5.94 14.96
N LEU A 450 -0.50 6.63 15.44
CA LEU A 450 -0.88 6.63 16.85
C LEU A 450 -1.25 5.24 17.35
N LEU A 451 -1.95 4.44 16.53
CA LEU A 451 -2.38 3.08 16.87
C LEU A 451 -1.21 2.11 17.07
N GLN A 452 -0.06 2.34 16.42
CA GLN A 452 1.13 1.51 16.61
C GLN A 452 1.71 1.60 18.02
N ILE A 453 1.59 2.76 18.69
CA ILE A 453 2.14 2.97 20.03
C ILE A 453 1.55 2.00 21.07
N PRO A 454 0.21 1.89 21.26
CA PRO A 454 -0.36 0.94 22.21
C PRO A 454 -0.11 -0.52 21.82
N ILE A 455 -0.01 -0.85 20.51
CA ILE A 455 0.32 -2.21 20.06
C ILE A 455 1.75 -2.58 20.48
N LEU A 456 2.72 -1.70 20.21
CA LEU A 456 4.11 -1.89 20.63
C LEU A 456 4.24 -1.90 22.15
N ALA A 457 3.50 -1.05 22.87
CA ALA A 457 3.48 -1.06 24.32
C ALA A 457 2.92 -2.39 24.88
N GLY A 458 1.86 -2.93 24.26
CA GLY A 458 1.32 -4.24 24.61
C GLY A 458 2.32 -5.38 24.40
N LEU A 459 3.02 -5.37 23.26
CA LEU A 459 4.08 -6.35 22.98
C LEU A 459 5.31 -6.17 23.90
N MET A 460 5.55 -4.96 24.43
CA MET A 460 6.62 -4.67 25.39
C MET A 460 6.37 -5.31 26.76
N ILE A 461 5.13 -5.67 27.08
CA ILE A 461 4.80 -6.33 28.35
C ILE A 461 5.49 -7.71 28.44
N ALA A 462 5.57 -8.46 27.34
CA ALA A 462 6.20 -9.78 27.31
C ALA A 462 7.68 -9.74 27.77
N PRO A 463 8.60 -8.99 27.12
CA PRO A 463 9.98 -8.88 27.61
C PRO A 463 10.08 -8.14 28.95
N MET A 464 9.12 -7.28 29.32
CA MET A 464 9.15 -6.61 30.63
C MET A 464 8.81 -7.56 31.79
N MET A 465 7.92 -8.53 31.59
CA MET A 465 7.48 -9.44 32.64
C MET A 465 8.38 -10.67 32.85
N MET A 466 9.32 -10.92 31.94
CA MET A 466 10.19 -12.10 31.95
C MET A 466 11.67 -11.75 32.20
N THR A 467 12.38 -12.67 32.83
CA THR A 467 13.83 -12.60 33.08
C THR A 467 14.57 -13.61 32.19
N GLU A 468 15.81 -13.29 31.82
CA GLU A 468 16.63 -14.18 30.98
C GLU A 468 17.07 -15.39 31.79
N ARG A 469 17.57 -15.16 33.01
CA ARG A 469 18.09 -16.21 33.92
C ARG A 469 17.44 -16.15 35.31
N PRO A 470 17.49 -17.24 36.09
CA PRO A 470 17.06 -17.23 37.50
C PRO A 470 17.94 -16.28 38.32
N GLY A 471 17.32 -15.40 39.11
CA GLY A 471 18.02 -14.45 40.00
C GLY A 471 18.22 -13.03 39.44
N GLU A 472 17.87 -12.77 38.18
CA GLU A 472 17.90 -11.42 37.59
C GLU A 472 16.74 -10.55 38.09
N ARG A 473 16.95 -9.22 38.17
CA ARG A 473 15.89 -8.29 38.61
C ARG A 473 15.01 -7.92 37.43
N ARG A 474 13.68 -7.95 37.62
CA ARG A 474 12.74 -7.45 36.60
C ARG A 474 12.72 -5.92 36.58
N PHE A 475 12.83 -5.30 37.75
CA PHE A 475 12.73 -3.85 37.89
C PHE A 475 13.82 -3.25 38.78
N PRO A 476 14.20 -1.96 38.56
CA PRO A 476 15.17 -1.26 39.39
C PRO A 476 14.84 -1.19 40.89
N TRP A 477 13.56 -1.29 41.23
CA TRP A 477 13.04 -1.22 42.60
C TRP A 477 12.88 -2.58 43.30
N GLU A 478 13.19 -3.70 42.66
CA GLU A 478 13.22 -5.02 43.32
C GLU A 478 14.50 -5.21 44.15
N LYS A 479 14.35 -5.75 45.37
CA LYS A 479 15.50 -6.13 46.23
C LYS A 479 16.25 -7.31 45.60
N LYS A 480 17.58 -7.33 45.75
CA LYS A 480 18.43 -8.45 45.28
C LYS A 480 17.90 -9.73 45.93
N ALA A 481 17.59 -10.76 45.14
CA ALA A 481 17.33 -12.09 45.68
C ALA A 481 18.62 -12.61 46.35
N GLU A 482 18.53 -13.09 47.59
CA GLU A 482 19.68 -13.50 48.41
C GLU A 482 20.25 -14.88 48.02
N GLU A 483 19.69 -15.57 47.03
CA GLU A 483 20.05 -16.95 46.66
C GLU A 483 20.21 -17.17 45.15
N GLY A 484 21.06 -16.39 44.48
CA GLY A 484 21.60 -16.75 43.16
C GLY A 484 23.06 -17.17 43.32
N PRO A 485 23.58 -18.15 42.55
CA PRO A 485 24.98 -18.55 42.66
C PRO A 485 25.87 -17.31 42.53
N GLU A 486 26.96 -17.32 43.31
CA GLU A 486 28.00 -16.30 43.30
C GLU A 486 28.40 -15.95 41.87
N GLU A 487 28.96 -14.75 41.70
CA GLU A 487 29.60 -14.27 40.47
C GLU A 487 30.66 -15.29 40.01
N ASP A 488 30.24 -16.40 39.43
CA ASP A 488 31.01 -17.11 38.44
C ASP A 488 31.07 -16.11 37.29
N ASP A 489 32.15 -15.34 37.32
CA ASP A 489 32.87 -14.89 36.15
C ASP A 489 32.94 -16.07 35.18
N VAL A 490 31.84 -16.35 34.49
CA VAL A 490 31.89 -16.89 33.14
C VAL A 490 32.56 -15.75 32.41
N GLU A 491 33.89 -15.80 32.39
CA GLU A 491 34.78 -15.04 31.53
C GLU A 491 33.97 -14.76 30.29
N ALA A 492 33.43 -13.54 30.18
CA ALA A 492 32.67 -13.12 29.02
C ALA A 492 33.68 -13.31 27.91
N SER A 493 33.55 -14.44 27.18
CA SER A 493 34.68 -15.05 26.52
C SER A 493 35.32 -13.93 25.74
N ASN A 494 36.51 -13.53 26.18
CA ASN A 494 37.26 -12.50 25.51
C ASN A 494 37.84 -13.18 24.28
N GLN A 495 36.97 -13.78 23.45
CA GLN A 495 37.25 -14.08 22.07
C GLN A 495 37.62 -12.71 21.53
N ASN A 496 38.92 -12.50 21.33
CA ASN A 496 39.38 -11.26 20.78
C ASN A 496 38.57 -11.02 19.52
N PHE A 497 38.05 -9.81 19.31
CA PHE A 497 37.44 -9.44 18.03
C PHE A 497 38.35 -9.81 16.85
N ALA A 498 39.67 -9.79 17.07
CA ALA A 498 40.66 -10.30 16.14
C ALA A 498 40.51 -11.81 15.83
N ASP A 499 40.19 -12.65 16.80
CA ASP A 499 39.99 -14.10 16.62
C ASP A 499 38.69 -14.38 15.87
N ILE A 500 37.58 -13.70 16.21
CA ILE A 500 36.31 -13.81 15.47
C ILE A 500 36.51 -13.33 14.02
N PHE A 501 37.17 -12.18 13.84
CA PHE A 501 37.45 -11.64 12.51
C PHE A 501 38.39 -12.55 11.70
N ALA A 502 39.39 -13.17 12.35
CA ALA A 502 40.27 -14.14 11.71
C ALA A 502 39.49 -15.40 11.29
N LYS A 503 38.62 -15.93 12.15
CA LYS A 503 37.75 -17.08 11.84
C LYS A 503 36.76 -16.78 10.72
N ILE A 504 36.15 -15.60 10.69
CA ILE A 504 35.30 -15.15 9.58
C ILE A 504 36.11 -15.02 8.30
N ARG A 505 37.32 -14.45 8.36
CA ARG A 505 38.20 -14.37 7.20
C ARG A 505 38.54 -15.75 6.65
N THR A 506 38.79 -16.72 7.51
CA THR A 506 39.01 -18.12 7.12
C THR A 506 37.75 -18.72 6.50
N ALA A 507 36.58 -18.57 7.14
CA ALA A 507 35.31 -19.05 6.59
C ALA A 507 35.01 -18.45 5.21
N LEU A 508 35.23 -17.14 5.04
CA LEU A 508 35.02 -16.41 3.78
C LEU A 508 36.10 -16.69 2.72
N SER A 509 37.21 -17.34 3.08
CA SER A 509 38.22 -17.78 2.10
C SER A 509 37.74 -18.98 1.27
N LEU A 510 36.73 -19.72 1.77
CA LEU A 510 36.10 -20.81 1.04
C LEU A 510 35.32 -20.28 -0.16
N ARG A 511 35.44 -20.99 -1.29
CA ARG A 511 34.76 -20.63 -2.53
C ARG A 511 33.24 -20.57 -2.34
N SER A 512 32.65 -21.54 -1.66
CA SER A 512 31.21 -21.58 -1.38
C SER A 512 30.76 -20.39 -0.53
N ALA A 513 31.51 -20.03 0.51
CA ALA A 513 31.17 -18.90 1.38
C ALA A 513 31.23 -17.55 0.65
N TYR A 514 32.23 -17.36 -0.23
CA TYR A 514 32.29 -16.17 -1.09
C TYR A 514 31.13 -16.12 -2.09
N LEU A 515 30.79 -17.25 -2.72
CA LEU A 515 29.66 -17.34 -3.65
C LEU A 515 28.31 -17.11 -2.94
N SER A 516 28.19 -17.50 -1.68
CA SER A 516 27.04 -17.17 -0.83
C SER A 516 26.85 -15.66 -0.66
N ILE A 517 27.93 -14.87 -0.52
CA ILE A 517 27.82 -13.40 -0.53
C ILE A 517 27.28 -12.90 -1.87
N VAL A 518 27.78 -13.43 -2.99
CA VAL A 518 27.30 -13.06 -4.33
C VAL A 518 25.82 -13.41 -4.50
N LEU A 519 25.40 -14.58 -4.01
CA LEU A 519 23.99 -14.98 -3.98
C LEU A 519 23.15 -14.00 -3.16
N SER A 520 23.58 -13.67 -1.93
CA SER A 520 22.89 -12.69 -1.08
C SER A 520 22.78 -11.32 -1.74
N LEU A 521 23.81 -10.87 -2.47
CA LEU A 521 23.81 -9.58 -3.18
C LEU A 521 22.94 -9.57 -4.44
N THR A 522 22.58 -10.72 -5.00
CA THR A 522 21.80 -10.82 -6.24
C THR A 522 20.33 -11.16 -6.02
N VAL A 523 20.00 -11.82 -4.91
CA VAL A 523 18.67 -12.37 -4.65
C VAL A 523 17.55 -11.32 -4.64
N SER A 524 17.80 -10.11 -4.14
CA SER A 524 16.76 -9.09 -3.97
C SER A 524 16.82 -8.01 -5.05
N LEU A 525 17.64 -8.16 -6.10
CA LEU A 525 17.76 -7.13 -7.15
C LEU A 525 16.45 -6.85 -7.89
N HIS A 526 15.58 -7.87 -8.03
CA HIS A 526 14.25 -7.70 -8.64
C HIS A 526 13.28 -6.85 -7.81
N PHE A 527 13.66 -6.47 -6.58
CA PHE A 527 12.86 -5.59 -5.73
C PHE A 527 12.71 -4.17 -6.30
N LEU A 528 13.36 -3.86 -7.43
CA LEU A 528 13.05 -2.67 -8.24
C LEU A 528 11.57 -2.54 -8.59
N LEU A 529 10.82 -3.65 -8.59
CA LEU A 529 9.38 -3.64 -8.85
C LEU A 529 8.56 -3.21 -7.64
N ILE A 530 9.09 -3.31 -6.41
CA ILE A 530 8.32 -3.00 -5.19
C ILE A 530 7.81 -1.56 -5.17
N PRO A 531 8.62 -0.52 -5.44
CA PRO A 531 8.11 0.86 -5.51
C PRO A 531 7.23 1.11 -6.76
N VAL A 532 7.30 0.24 -7.77
CA VAL A 532 6.56 0.35 -9.04
C VAL A 532 5.14 -0.20 -8.88
N LEU A 533 4.93 -1.25 -8.07
CA LEU A 533 3.61 -1.89 -7.93
C LEU A 533 2.52 -0.92 -7.41
N PRO A 534 2.73 -0.12 -6.34
CA PRO A 534 1.70 0.80 -5.88
C PRO A 534 1.35 1.85 -6.93
N LEU A 535 2.33 2.30 -7.72
CA LEU A 535 2.08 3.23 -8.83
C LEU A 535 1.23 2.58 -9.91
N LEU A 536 1.58 1.35 -10.31
CA LEU A 536 0.80 0.63 -11.31
C LEU A 536 -0.64 0.38 -10.84
N PHE A 537 -0.81 -0.21 -9.67
CA PHE A 537 -2.13 -0.63 -9.20
C PHE A 537 -3.00 0.54 -8.81
N VAL A 538 -2.49 1.47 -8.00
CA VAL A 538 -3.31 2.55 -7.44
C VAL A 538 -3.43 3.72 -8.40
N ARG A 539 -2.32 4.18 -9.00
CA ARG A 539 -2.34 5.37 -9.86
C ARG A 539 -2.78 5.07 -11.29
N GLU A 540 -2.28 4.00 -11.92
CA GLU A 540 -2.62 3.72 -13.33
C GLU A 540 -3.88 2.88 -13.48
N LEU A 541 -4.04 1.85 -12.64
CA LEU A 541 -5.17 0.91 -12.74
C LEU A 541 -6.36 1.31 -11.85
N GLY A 542 -6.25 2.41 -11.09
CA GLY A 542 -7.34 2.95 -10.27
C GLY A 542 -7.75 2.08 -9.07
N TRP A 543 -6.88 1.18 -8.60
CA TRP A 543 -7.21 0.36 -7.42
C TRP A 543 -7.28 1.22 -6.16
N THR A 544 -8.23 0.89 -5.29
CA THR A 544 -8.30 1.52 -3.97
C THR A 544 -7.05 1.20 -3.13
N GLU A 545 -6.58 2.17 -2.33
CA GLU A 545 -5.44 1.97 -1.41
C GLU A 545 -5.69 0.78 -0.47
N ALA A 546 -6.92 0.64 0.04
CA ALA A 546 -7.34 -0.47 0.89
C ALA A 546 -7.29 -1.81 0.14
N GLY A 547 -7.79 -1.88 -1.10
CA GLY A 547 -7.76 -3.10 -1.90
C GLY A 547 -6.34 -3.57 -2.21
N PHE A 548 -5.45 -2.65 -2.57
CA PHE A 548 -4.03 -2.95 -2.79
C PHE A 548 -3.35 -3.42 -1.49
N ASN A 549 -3.54 -2.71 -0.38
CA ASN A 549 -2.93 -3.05 0.91
C ASN A 549 -3.44 -4.39 1.47
N ALA A 550 -4.75 -4.67 1.34
CA ALA A 550 -5.34 -5.95 1.73
C ALA A 550 -4.80 -7.10 0.87
N THR A 551 -4.62 -6.86 -0.43
CA THR A 551 -4.03 -7.85 -1.34
C THR A 551 -2.57 -8.11 -0.98
N ASN A 552 -1.73 -7.07 -0.89
CA ASN A 552 -0.29 -7.19 -0.66
C ASN A 552 0.03 -7.72 0.76
N GLY A 553 -0.52 -7.05 1.78
CA GLY A 553 -0.26 -7.34 3.19
C GLY A 553 -1.09 -8.50 3.76
N GLY A 554 -2.14 -8.94 3.06
CA GLY A 554 -3.03 -10.01 3.50
C GLY A 554 -2.91 -11.25 2.61
N TRP A 555 -3.59 -11.24 1.46
CA TRP A 555 -3.70 -12.40 0.57
C TRP A 555 -2.34 -12.91 0.06
N ILE A 556 -1.52 -12.02 -0.48
CA ILE A 556 -0.19 -12.33 -1.01
C ILE A 556 0.74 -12.83 0.10
N LEU A 557 0.60 -12.29 1.30
CA LEU A 557 1.37 -12.74 2.47
C LEU A 557 0.99 -14.17 2.88
N ALA A 558 -0.31 -14.51 2.88
CA ALA A 558 -0.78 -15.87 3.15
C ALA A 558 -0.21 -16.88 2.12
N LEU A 559 -0.19 -16.50 0.84
CA LEU A 559 0.44 -17.30 -0.21
C LEU A 559 1.97 -17.40 -0.07
N THR A 560 2.61 -16.35 0.45
CA THR A 560 4.04 -16.35 0.76
C THR A 560 4.37 -17.39 1.84
N VAL A 561 3.60 -17.43 2.92
CA VAL A 561 3.72 -18.46 3.97
C VAL A 561 3.49 -19.87 3.40
N LEU A 562 2.46 -20.05 2.57
CA LEU A 562 2.21 -21.31 1.89
C LEU A 562 3.39 -21.72 0.98
N GLY A 563 3.98 -20.76 0.28
CA GLY A 563 5.16 -20.96 -0.57
C GLY A 563 6.38 -21.41 0.22
N PHE A 564 6.62 -20.86 1.41
CA PHE A 564 7.69 -21.35 2.30
C PHE A 564 7.47 -22.81 2.72
N LEU A 565 6.25 -23.18 3.12
CA LEU A 565 5.93 -24.55 3.52
C LEU A 565 6.11 -25.55 2.38
N VAL A 566 5.55 -25.23 1.21
CA VAL A 566 5.69 -26.08 0.02
C VAL A 566 7.15 -26.13 -0.43
N GLY A 567 7.86 -25.00 -0.38
CA GLY A 567 9.26 -24.90 -0.77
C GLY A 567 10.20 -25.72 0.10
N GLY A 568 10.00 -25.71 1.42
CA GLY A 568 10.77 -26.57 2.34
C GLY A 568 10.51 -28.05 2.09
N GLN A 569 9.24 -28.45 1.89
CA GLN A 569 8.90 -29.84 1.56
C GLN A 569 9.49 -30.29 0.21
N LEU A 570 9.46 -29.43 -0.81
CA LEU A 570 10.09 -29.71 -2.09
C LEU A 570 11.60 -29.81 -1.96
N GLY A 571 12.22 -28.94 -1.15
CA GLY A 571 13.65 -28.95 -0.86
C GLY A 571 14.11 -30.27 -0.26
N ARG A 572 13.35 -30.78 0.73
CA ARG A 572 13.57 -32.10 1.33
C ARG A 572 13.45 -33.25 0.36
N ARG A 573 12.47 -33.20 -0.56
CA ARG A 573 12.18 -34.31 -1.47
C ARG A 573 13.08 -34.35 -2.70
N PHE A 574 13.46 -33.20 -3.23
CA PHE A 574 14.12 -33.10 -4.55
C PHE A 574 15.52 -32.49 -4.50
N GLY A 575 15.97 -32.02 -3.34
CA GLY A 575 17.23 -31.30 -3.14
C GLY A 575 17.06 -29.79 -3.28
N GLY A 576 17.56 -29.03 -2.31
CA GLY A 576 17.25 -27.59 -2.19
C GLY A 576 17.81 -26.76 -3.35
N LYS A 577 19.03 -27.05 -3.82
CA LYS A 577 19.62 -26.38 -5.00
C LYS A 577 18.76 -26.55 -6.26
N LYS A 578 18.23 -27.76 -6.47
CA LYS A 578 17.37 -28.08 -7.61
C LYS A 578 16.08 -27.27 -7.56
N VAL A 579 15.46 -27.19 -6.39
CA VAL A 579 14.23 -26.42 -6.19
C VAL A 579 14.46 -24.94 -6.43
N ILE A 580 15.57 -24.36 -5.92
CA ILE A 580 15.93 -22.96 -6.19
C ILE A 580 16.01 -22.70 -7.69
N ILE A 581 16.75 -23.53 -8.44
CA ILE A 581 16.99 -23.31 -9.87
C ILE A 581 15.68 -23.34 -10.67
N TYR A 582 14.83 -24.36 -10.49
CA TYR A 582 13.59 -24.45 -11.26
C TYR A 582 12.55 -23.42 -10.81
N ALA A 583 12.43 -23.15 -9.50
CA ALA A 583 11.48 -22.17 -9.00
C ALA A 583 11.88 -20.75 -9.41
N ALA A 584 13.17 -20.40 -9.40
CA ALA A 584 13.66 -19.11 -9.88
C ALA A 584 13.41 -18.94 -11.38
N LEU A 585 13.68 -19.98 -12.18
CA LEU A 585 13.40 -19.96 -13.61
C LEU A 585 11.89 -19.80 -13.87
N GLY A 586 11.05 -20.61 -13.23
CA GLY A 586 9.59 -20.53 -13.38
C GLY A 586 9.04 -19.16 -12.97
N THR A 587 9.52 -18.61 -11.85
CA THR A 587 9.09 -17.28 -11.37
C THR A 587 9.54 -16.16 -12.30
N SER A 588 10.71 -16.28 -12.92
CA SER A 588 11.17 -15.34 -13.95
C SER A 588 10.24 -15.34 -15.17
N PHE A 589 9.76 -16.50 -15.60
CA PHE A 589 8.76 -16.58 -16.67
C PHE A 589 7.42 -15.98 -16.27
N VAL A 590 6.96 -16.21 -15.03
CA VAL A 590 5.73 -15.60 -14.51
C VAL A 590 5.85 -14.07 -14.47
N THR A 591 6.99 -13.55 -14.02
CA THR A 591 7.25 -12.10 -13.99
C THR A 591 7.33 -11.51 -15.41
N ALA A 592 7.96 -12.21 -16.36
CA ALA A 592 7.98 -11.79 -17.75
C ALA A 592 6.59 -11.84 -18.40
N LEU A 593 5.80 -12.87 -18.08
CA LEU A 593 4.40 -12.99 -18.52
C LEU A 593 3.56 -11.84 -17.98
N TRP A 594 3.77 -11.43 -16.73
CA TRP A 594 3.12 -10.25 -16.16
C TRP A 594 3.41 -9.00 -16.99
N GLY A 595 4.68 -8.74 -17.31
CA GLY A 595 5.07 -7.60 -18.15
C GLY A 595 4.46 -7.62 -19.56
N ILE A 596 4.52 -8.77 -20.25
CA ILE A 596 4.04 -8.89 -21.64
C ILE A 596 2.50 -8.82 -21.72
N SER A 597 1.80 -9.23 -20.66
CA SER A 597 0.34 -9.25 -20.59
C SER A 597 -0.28 -7.90 -20.22
N GLY A 598 0.34 -6.78 -20.60
CA GLY A 598 -0.16 -5.42 -20.35
C GLY A 598 -1.62 -5.20 -20.72
N GLY A 599 -2.07 -5.79 -21.83
CA GLY A 599 -3.47 -5.70 -22.28
C GLY A 599 -4.48 -6.44 -21.39
N LEU A 600 -4.03 -7.28 -20.45
CA LEU A 600 -4.91 -8.00 -19.50
C LEU A 600 -4.93 -7.33 -18.11
N TRP A 601 -4.22 -6.22 -17.90
CA TRP A 601 -4.10 -5.59 -16.58
C TRP A 601 -5.40 -4.97 -16.06
N GLY A 602 -6.36 -4.68 -16.94
CA GLY A 602 -7.71 -4.26 -16.52
C GLY A 602 -8.49 -5.34 -15.77
N SER A 603 -8.10 -6.62 -15.87
CA SER A 603 -8.74 -7.69 -15.12
C SER A 603 -8.11 -7.83 -13.73
N THR A 604 -8.86 -7.49 -12.70
CA THR A 604 -8.47 -7.70 -11.29
C THR A 604 -8.08 -9.16 -11.02
N ALA A 605 -8.84 -10.12 -11.57
CA ALA A 605 -8.54 -11.54 -11.40
C ALA A 605 -7.19 -11.95 -12.01
N TRP A 606 -6.84 -11.41 -13.18
CA TRP A 606 -5.54 -11.63 -13.79
C TRP A 606 -4.42 -11.05 -12.92
N MET A 607 -4.55 -9.80 -12.50
CA MET A 607 -3.55 -9.10 -11.69
C MET A 607 -3.29 -9.79 -10.35
N VAL A 608 -4.36 -10.15 -9.61
CA VAL A 608 -4.22 -10.94 -8.37
C VAL A 608 -3.60 -12.30 -8.65
N GLY A 609 -4.03 -12.99 -9.72
CA GLY A 609 -3.56 -14.33 -10.07
C GLY A 609 -2.06 -14.38 -10.41
N VAL A 610 -1.59 -13.47 -11.28
CA VAL A 610 -0.18 -13.42 -11.68
C VAL A 610 0.73 -12.98 -10.53
N TRP A 611 0.27 -12.02 -9.71
CA TRP A 611 0.98 -11.56 -8.52
C TRP A 611 1.11 -12.66 -7.47
N SER A 612 0.03 -13.42 -7.26
CA SER A 612 -0.04 -14.58 -6.38
C SER A 612 0.97 -15.65 -6.79
N LEU A 613 0.98 -16.02 -8.08
CA LEU A 613 1.89 -17.03 -8.61
C LEU A 613 3.36 -16.59 -8.50
N LYS A 614 3.64 -15.32 -8.80
CA LYS A 614 4.98 -14.74 -8.69
C LYS A 614 5.50 -14.78 -7.26
N ASN A 615 4.70 -14.35 -6.27
CA ASN A 615 5.13 -14.34 -4.88
C ASN A 615 5.25 -15.75 -4.29
N PHE A 616 4.31 -16.63 -4.59
CA PHE A 616 4.40 -18.04 -4.18
C PHE A 616 5.69 -18.69 -4.69
N GLY A 617 5.98 -18.56 -5.99
CA GLY A 617 7.20 -19.10 -6.60
C GLY A 617 8.48 -18.52 -6.01
N TRP A 618 8.50 -17.20 -5.76
CA TRP A 618 9.65 -16.55 -5.14
C TRP A 618 9.87 -16.97 -3.68
N SER A 619 8.79 -17.26 -2.94
CA SER A 619 8.86 -17.75 -1.56
C SER A 619 9.50 -19.15 -1.49
N VAL A 620 9.16 -20.02 -2.45
CA VAL A 620 9.80 -21.34 -2.62
C VAL A 620 11.31 -21.21 -2.85
N VAL A 621 11.74 -20.21 -3.64
CA VAL A 621 13.17 -19.91 -3.85
C VAL A 621 13.82 -19.47 -2.54
N MET A 622 13.22 -18.51 -1.84
CA MET A 622 13.81 -17.89 -0.66
C MET A 622 14.03 -18.87 0.51
N ILE A 623 13.08 -19.74 0.83
CA ILE A 623 13.26 -20.70 1.93
C ILE A 623 14.45 -21.63 1.68
N ASN A 624 14.60 -22.12 0.44
CA ASN A 624 15.71 -23.00 0.09
C ASN A 624 17.06 -22.25 0.07
N ILE A 625 17.06 -20.95 -0.29
CA ILE A 625 18.27 -20.11 -0.17
C ILE A 625 18.66 -19.96 1.30
N TYR A 626 17.71 -19.69 2.21
CA TYR A 626 18.01 -19.62 3.64
C TYR A 626 18.62 -20.92 4.15
N SER A 627 18.05 -22.08 3.82
CA SER A 627 18.62 -23.39 4.18
C SER A 627 20.02 -23.61 3.59
N LEU A 628 20.25 -23.18 2.34
CA LEU A 628 21.57 -23.28 1.70
C LEU A 628 22.61 -22.41 2.42
N MET A 629 22.26 -21.19 2.81
CA MET A 629 23.14 -20.29 3.53
C MET A 629 23.47 -20.81 4.93
N MET A 630 22.50 -21.40 5.62
CA MET A 630 22.73 -22.08 6.90
C MET A 630 23.73 -23.22 6.74
N LYS A 631 23.59 -24.05 5.69
CA LYS A 631 24.49 -25.20 5.47
C LYS A 631 25.93 -24.80 5.13
N VAL A 632 26.12 -23.71 4.37
CA VAL A 632 27.46 -23.21 4.00
C VAL A 632 28.15 -22.46 5.15
N THR A 633 27.42 -22.16 6.21
CA THR A 633 27.93 -21.42 7.37
C THR A 633 28.76 -22.34 8.27
N TRP A 634 29.89 -21.85 8.79
CA TRP A 634 30.76 -22.61 9.68
C TRP A 634 30.24 -22.55 11.12
N GLY A 635 30.08 -23.71 11.78
CA GLY A 635 29.51 -23.81 13.12
C GLY A 635 30.17 -22.91 14.17
N GLU A 636 31.50 -22.72 14.14
CA GLU A 636 32.22 -21.91 15.14
C GLU A 636 31.91 -20.41 15.10
N VAL A 637 31.55 -19.86 13.93
CA VAL A 637 31.22 -18.43 13.75
C VAL A 637 29.85 -18.23 13.12
N GLY A 638 28.98 -19.24 13.28
CA GLY A 638 27.82 -19.37 12.43
C GLY A 638 26.82 -18.23 12.55
N GLY A 639 26.59 -17.76 13.79
CA GLY A 639 25.71 -16.62 14.05
C GLY A 639 26.19 -15.34 13.34
N THR A 640 27.49 -15.06 13.32
CA THR A 640 28.01 -13.83 12.68
C THR A 640 28.03 -13.96 11.16
N GLN A 641 28.43 -15.11 10.63
CA GLN A 641 28.49 -15.35 9.19
C GLN A 641 27.08 -15.36 8.57
N PHE A 642 26.11 -16.04 9.18
CA PHE A 642 24.73 -16.06 8.71
C PHE A 642 24.07 -14.68 8.78
N THR A 643 24.30 -13.94 9.88
CA THR A 643 23.85 -12.54 10.01
C THR A 643 24.45 -11.66 8.92
N GLY A 644 25.71 -11.89 8.55
CA GLY A 644 26.36 -11.24 7.42
C GLY A 644 25.66 -11.50 6.09
N TYR A 645 25.28 -12.74 5.79
CA TYR A 645 24.51 -13.06 4.59
C TYR A 645 23.15 -12.35 4.57
N MET A 646 22.42 -12.34 5.68
CA MET A 646 21.13 -11.63 5.79
C MET A 646 21.28 -10.12 5.60
N ALA A 647 22.35 -9.52 6.17
CA ALA A 647 22.66 -8.11 5.97
C ALA A 647 22.95 -7.80 4.49
N MET A 648 23.66 -8.68 3.79
CA MET A 648 23.91 -8.54 2.34
C MET A 648 22.64 -8.71 1.50
N MET A 649 21.68 -9.54 1.92
CA MET A 649 20.37 -9.63 1.26
C MET A 649 19.55 -8.35 1.39
N ASN A 650 19.62 -7.68 2.55
CA ASN A 650 19.01 -6.37 2.73
C ASN A 650 19.71 -5.30 1.87
N LEU A 651 21.05 -5.38 1.75
CA LEU A 651 21.81 -4.51 0.84
C LEU A 651 21.42 -4.74 -0.62
N SER A 652 21.19 -6.00 -1.03
CA SER A 652 20.66 -6.34 -2.35
C SER A 652 19.30 -5.69 -2.60
N ALA A 653 18.41 -5.67 -1.60
CA ALA A 653 17.11 -5.02 -1.70
C ALA A 653 17.25 -3.51 -1.91
N ILE A 654 18.16 -2.86 -1.19
CA ILE A 654 18.49 -1.44 -1.38
C ILE A 654 18.98 -1.16 -2.80
N ILE A 655 19.90 -1.97 -3.31
CA ILE A 655 20.37 -1.84 -4.70
C ILE A 655 19.18 -1.99 -5.65
N GLY A 656 18.31 -2.98 -5.43
CA GLY A 656 17.06 -3.16 -6.20
C GLY A 656 16.17 -1.92 -6.18
N TYR A 657 15.86 -1.34 -5.02
CA TYR A 657 15.06 -0.12 -4.91
C TYR A 657 15.71 1.05 -5.65
N GLN A 658 17.02 1.25 -5.48
CA GLN A 658 17.72 2.36 -6.12
C GLN A 658 17.84 2.22 -7.64
N LEU A 659 17.65 1.02 -8.20
CA LEU A 659 17.48 0.83 -9.63
C LEU A 659 16.12 1.32 -10.14
N THR A 660 15.11 1.43 -9.27
CA THR A 660 13.76 1.86 -9.67
C THR A 660 13.78 3.25 -10.27
N GLY A 661 14.29 4.28 -9.58
CA GLY A 661 14.24 5.67 -10.10
C GLY A 661 14.84 5.82 -11.51
N PRO A 662 16.12 5.49 -11.74
CA PRO A 662 16.76 5.66 -13.05
C PRO A 662 16.15 4.83 -14.19
N LEU A 663 15.55 3.68 -13.88
CA LEU A 663 14.88 2.84 -14.87
C LEU A 663 13.43 3.30 -15.09
N ALA A 664 12.74 3.64 -14.02
CA ALA A 664 11.38 4.14 -14.03
C ALA A 664 11.30 5.51 -14.68
N GLU A 665 12.31 6.37 -14.66
CA GLU A 665 12.26 7.61 -15.44
C GLU A 665 12.35 7.37 -16.96
N ARG A 666 12.84 6.20 -17.38
CA ARG A 666 13.19 5.91 -18.78
C ARG A 666 12.24 4.95 -19.46
N PHE A 667 11.75 3.94 -18.74
CA PHE A 667 11.08 2.79 -19.33
C PHE A 667 9.65 2.62 -18.84
N ASP A 668 8.79 2.02 -19.66
CA ASP A 668 7.42 1.70 -19.30
C ASP A 668 7.31 0.51 -18.32
N TYR A 669 6.12 0.34 -17.71
CA TYR A 669 5.86 -0.75 -16.77
C TYR A 669 6.18 -2.15 -17.34
N PRO A 670 5.70 -2.55 -18.55
CA PRO A 670 6.05 -3.82 -19.17
C PRO A 670 7.56 -4.09 -19.21
N THR A 671 8.35 -3.09 -19.62
CA THR A 671 9.81 -3.20 -19.68
C THR A 671 10.42 -3.38 -18.29
N LEU A 672 9.93 -2.67 -17.27
CA LEU A 672 10.40 -2.84 -15.89
C LEU A 672 10.18 -4.27 -15.39
N PHE A 673 9.02 -4.88 -15.67
CA PHE A 673 8.77 -6.29 -15.34
C PHE A 673 9.73 -7.24 -16.06
N LEU A 674 10.06 -6.99 -17.32
CA LEU A 674 11.03 -7.79 -18.08
C LEU A 674 12.46 -7.66 -17.52
N ILE A 675 12.86 -6.45 -17.11
CA ILE A 675 14.14 -6.23 -16.41
C ILE A 675 14.15 -6.97 -15.07
N GLY A 676 13.08 -6.86 -14.28
CA GLY A 676 12.93 -7.59 -13.01
C GLY A 676 13.02 -9.11 -13.20
N ALA A 677 12.36 -9.63 -14.24
CA ALA A 677 12.41 -11.04 -14.59
C ALA A 677 13.82 -11.50 -15.00
N ALA A 678 14.55 -10.70 -15.77
CA ALA A 678 15.95 -11.00 -16.10
C ALA A 678 16.84 -11.00 -14.85
N LEU A 679 16.67 -10.05 -13.94
CA LEU A 679 17.44 -10.00 -12.68
C LEU A 679 17.18 -11.20 -11.77
N GLN A 680 15.94 -11.72 -11.73
CA GLN A 680 15.63 -12.95 -10.97
C GLN A 680 16.46 -14.16 -11.44
N THR A 681 16.82 -14.23 -12.73
CA THR A 681 17.62 -15.33 -13.27
C THR A 681 19.07 -15.32 -12.77
N LEU A 682 19.59 -14.20 -12.26
CA LEU A 682 20.95 -14.11 -11.72
C LEU A 682 21.16 -15.03 -10.52
N VAL A 683 20.11 -15.30 -9.75
CA VAL A 683 20.12 -16.26 -8.63
C VAL A 683 20.56 -17.66 -9.10
N ILE A 684 20.14 -18.06 -10.30
CA ILE A 684 20.49 -19.37 -10.89
C ILE A 684 22.00 -19.46 -11.11
N LEU A 685 22.63 -18.39 -11.60
CA LEU A 685 24.08 -18.34 -11.83
C LEU A 685 24.85 -18.39 -10.52
N ALA A 686 24.38 -17.68 -9.50
CA ALA A 686 25.04 -17.60 -8.20
C ALA A 686 24.97 -18.94 -7.43
N VAL A 687 23.81 -19.62 -7.44
CA VAL A 687 23.62 -20.90 -6.74
C VAL A 687 24.40 -22.04 -7.37
N LEU A 688 24.64 -21.99 -8.68
CA LEU A 688 25.16 -23.14 -9.44
C LEU A 688 26.43 -23.74 -8.84
N TRP A 689 27.37 -22.87 -8.47
CA TRP A 689 28.74 -23.23 -8.10
C TRP A 689 28.95 -23.35 -6.59
N ILE A 690 27.91 -23.15 -5.79
CA ILE A 690 27.98 -23.33 -4.33
C ILE A 690 27.98 -24.83 -4.03
N ASP A 691 29.05 -25.32 -3.41
CA ASP A 691 29.12 -26.66 -2.82
C ASP A 691 28.64 -26.57 -1.35
N PRO A 692 27.46 -27.11 -1.02
CA PRO A 692 26.89 -27.02 0.33
C PRO A 692 27.76 -27.66 1.41
N ASP A 693 28.57 -28.67 1.05
CA ASP A 693 29.39 -29.43 2.02
C ASP A 693 30.81 -28.89 2.18
N GLN A 694 31.22 -27.90 1.38
CA GLN A 694 32.61 -27.44 1.36
C GLN A 694 33.08 -27.01 2.75
N THR A 695 32.26 -26.24 3.47
CA THR A 695 32.59 -25.73 4.80
C THR A 695 32.78 -26.86 5.81
N ARG A 696 31.84 -27.82 5.87
CA ARG A 696 31.95 -29.01 6.73
C ARG A 696 33.19 -29.83 6.39
N ARG A 697 33.44 -30.07 5.09
CA ARG A 697 34.58 -30.88 4.61
C ARG A 697 35.94 -30.24 4.90
N GLU A 698 36.07 -28.93 4.75
CA GLU A 698 37.37 -28.24 4.86
C GLU A 698 37.65 -27.67 6.26
N LEU A 699 36.62 -27.32 7.04
CA LEU A 699 36.77 -26.66 8.34
C LEU A 699 36.23 -27.46 9.53
N GLU A 700 35.25 -28.35 9.36
CA GLU A 700 34.71 -29.16 10.48
C GLU A 700 35.41 -30.54 10.59
N GLY A 701 36.06 -30.99 9.51
CA GLY A 701 36.71 -32.31 9.37
C GLY A 701 38.00 -32.57 10.17
N THR A 702 38.19 -31.96 11.36
CA THR A 702 39.31 -32.31 12.28
C THR A 702 38.87 -32.96 13.59
N MET A 703 37.58 -33.28 13.77
CA MET A 703 37.07 -33.89 15.01
C MET A 703 36.41 -35.27 14.90
N ASP A 704 36.24 -35.85 13.71
CA ASP A 704 35.80 -37.25 13.59
C ASP A 704 36.92 -38.12 13.04
N GLY A 705 37.48 -38.93 13.92
CA GLY A 705 38.53 -39.89 13.59
C GLY A 705 38.07 -40.90 12.53
N VAL A 706 38.88 -41.02 11.48
CA VAL A 706 39.10 -42.21 10.66
C VAL A 706 37.85 -43.01 10.30
N VAL A 707 37.22 -42.66 9.16
CA VAL A 707 36.59 -43.66 8.30
C VAL A 707 37.48 -43.81 7.07
N GLU A 708 38.18 -44.94 6.98
CA GLU A 708 38.97 -45.33 5.81
C GLU A 708 38.10 -45.29 4.54
N LEU A 709 38.52 -44.51 3.56
CA LEU A 709 38.02 -44.65 2.18
C LEU A 709 38.55 -45.96 1.59
N PRO A 710 37.74 -46.78 0.90
CA PRO A 710 38.27 -47.92 0.15
C PRO A 710 39.13 -47.38 -1.00
N GLY A 711 40.35 -47.89 -1.09
CA GLY A 711 41.37 -47.48 -2.05
C GLY A 711 40.97 -47.65 -3.52
N PRO A 712 41.73 -47.04 -4.44
CA PRO A 712 41.40 -47.00 -5.87
C PRO A 712 41.36 -48.41 -6.47
N LEU A 713 40.25 -48.72 -7.15
CA LEU A 713 40.12 -49.88 -8.01
C LEU A 713 41.16 -49.81 -9.13
N ASN A 714 42.15 -50.69 -9.06
CA ASN A 714 42.98 -51.09 -10.20
C ASN A 714 42.06 -51.65 -11.29
N MET A 715 42.06 -51.03 -12.47
CA MET A 715 41.68 -51.69 -13.72
C MET A 715 42.88 -51.70 -14.65
N SER A 716 43.63 -52.79 -14.58
CA SER A 716 44.40 -53.33 -15.69
C SER A 716 43.51 -54.29 -16.49
N ALA A 717 43.61 -54.17 -17.81
CA ALA A 717 42.98 -54.96 -18.89
C ALA A 717 41.63 -54.45 -19.42
#